data_AF-A0A1H5G328-F1
#
_entry.id   AF-A0A1H5G328-F1
#
_cell.length_a   1.000
_cell.length_b   1.000
_cell.length_c   1.000
_cell.angle_alpha   90.00
_cell.angle_beta   90.00
_cell.angle_gamma   90.00
#
_symmetry.space_group_name_H-M   'P 1'
#
loop_
_entity.id
_entity.type
_entity.pdbx_description
1 polymer ?
#
loop_
_entity_poly.entity_id
_entity_poly.type
_entity_poly.pdbx_seq_one_letter_code
_entity_poly.pdbx_strand_id
1 'polypeptide(L)'
;MTMLSTTAIGAKFPGGAAMDVARIQRQIFDDGYADEFIPAVMHWLPMRPGRERLLEHVARFIPFLDAIQRYDREFGDGELKKEILQGRFAGDFVPRVLHWLQHRSGDELRKFPEFTDWFEAVRGYAKTFGETRFLARAADVLPVAYLSVENYRVNSDQMAPVETAVSKLSDQEISALFDRDPWLWNLVMSMWEYANGKTRLTTYPWNISLPIADICNARCIFCTSWLEGRELISLEQIDALDEAIRHALYLGLVGHGEPMAHPKFKEIADKLSRLIDRRATLYTITNGYFLTSMFEQLERLNIMSYSISLNAASAAVHEEVMGLGANGFEQVLGGIRKLIAYRETKNPDLRVYITMVVTAQNVHEAAEFVRLGNELGVTEIWLRSLLPQSSHVPGLNYHLLPPSAHPEFKTHQAAAIQAIAGSRVPVQADPNAWAMDVISPMLREEVRRNPPALIHREDALRDRKLRMQSAHLYKAERTALQGQRRNDAGTIVSMSGGELHIATPAAPYSFAAEIAITRQLGALEGARSPSLNIDVKVNAGIVGIGVLDSQTHQFTDRKFIAAGFDGVLTLDLPSDVEAHLIVENGDEKGGASQASIRSMTAVAQQPEGLLGGLRLRAPSQSIDLISHLKIHNPADPLDDGLNPLGRTPRLACRAVYYNLYINEMFFRVNPCCYMQNVPGYQEVRFDGSAKFMDVWNSPAFIDIRTKLRDGPLYAACRRCPEKW
;
A
#
# COMPACT_ATOMS: atom_id res chain seq x y z
N MET A 1 28.24 54.58 41.43
CA MET A 1 29.32 53.90 42.17
C MET A 1 28.87 53.64 43.59
N THR A 2 28.34 52.44 43.88
CA THR A 2 28.42 51.75 45.19
C THR A 2 27.93 50.32 44.99
N MET A 3 28.74 49.36 45.42
CA MET A 3 28.44 47.92 45.40
C MET A 3 27.26 47.61 46.33
N LEU A 4 26.34 46.74 45.89
CA LEU A 4 25.49 45.96 46.80
C LEU A 4 25.44 44.51 46.34
N SER A 5 25.53 43.63 47.34
CA SER A 5 25.97 42.23 47.35
C SER A 5 25.20 41.25 46.49
N THR A 6 25.95 40.35 45.87
CA THR A 6 25.59 38.95 45.61
C THR A 6 25.36 38.19 46.91
N THR A 7 24.11 37.83 47.24
CA THR A 7 23.85 36.72 48.16
C THR A 7 22.53 36.02 47.86
N ALA A 8 22.67 34.77 47.41
CA ALA A 8 21.82 33.60 47.64
C ALA A 8 20.36 33.60 47.12
N ILE A 9 20.17 33.08 45.89
CA ILE A 9 19.09 32.13 45.59
C ILE A 9 19.69 30.96 44.80
N GLY A 10 19.84 29.81 45.45
CA GLY A 10 20.34 28.60 44.83
C GLY A 10 19.27 27.92 43.98
N ALA A 11 19.44 27.93 42.67
CA ALA A 11 18.84 26.95 41.77
C ALA A 11 19.97 26.25 41.01
N LYS A 12 20.11 24.94 41.20
CA LYS A 12 21.13 24.11 40.53
C LYS A 12 20.63 23.68 39.15
N PHE A 13 21.39 24.01 38.09
CA PHE A 13 21.32 23.31 36.81
C PHE A 13 22.04 21.95 36.89
N PRO A 14 21.72 20.96 36.04
CA PRO A 14 22.52 19.75 35.90
C PRO A 14 23.81 20.13 35.16
N GLY A 15 24.90 20.33 35.90
CA GLY A 15 26.19 20.73 35.36
C GLY A 15 26.90 21.86 36.11
N GLY A 16 26.91 21.86 37.45
CA GLY A 16 28.04 22.31 38.29
C GLY A 16 28.64 23.72 38.21
N ALA A 17 28.25 24.62 37.31
CA ALA A 17 28.82 25.97 37.22
C ALA A 17 27.82 27.03 37.72
N ALA A 18 28.23 27.83 38.70
CA ALA A 18 27.48 29.03 39.09
C ALA A 18 27.50 30.04 37.92
N MET A 19 26.33 30.48 37.46
CA MET A 19 26.23 31.45 36.36
C MET A 19 26.76 32.82 36.80
N ASP A 20 27.75 33.33 36.07
CA ASP A 20 28.21 34.70 36.18
C ASP A 20 27.32 35.61 35.32
N VAL A 21 26.39 36.32 35.97
CA VAL A 21 25.47 37.27 35.33
C VAL A 21 26.23 38.37 34.56
N ALA A 22 27.46 38.71 34.97
CA ALA A 22 28.30 39.69 34.28
C ALA A 22 28.91 39.13 32.98
N ARG A 23 29.04 37.80 32.87
CA ARG A 23 29.47 37.12 31.62
C ARG A 23 28.32 37.04 30.62
N ILE A 24 27.11 36.75 31.10
CA ILE A 24 25.89 36.74 30.27
C ILE A 24 25.60 38.15 29.75
N GLN A 25 25.72 39.19 30.59
CA GLN A 25 25.62 40.58 30.15
C GLN A 25 26.65 40.92 29.06
N ARG A 26 27.91 40.46 29.19
CA ARG A 26 28.92 40.68 28.13
C ARG A 26 28.63 39.93 26.83
N GLN A 27 28.23 38.65 26.90
CA GLN A 27 27.81 37.87 25.71
C GLN A 27 26.54 38.43 25.04
N ILE A 28 25.73 39.17 25.79
CA ILE A 28 24.50 39.79 25.31
C ILE A 28 24.76 41.05 24.46
N PHE A 29 25.86 41.78 24.65
CA PHE A 29 26.07 43.10 24.03
C PHE A 29 27.02 43.11 22.81
N ASP A 30 27.45 41.95 22.31
CA ASP A 30 28.43 41.88 21.20
C ASP A 30 27.83 41.50 19.82
N ASP A 31 26.56 41.08 19.73
CA ASP A 31 25.92 40.64 18.47
C ASP A 31 24.74 41.56 18.06
N GLY A 32 24.91 42.32 16.98
CA GLY A 32 24.17 43.54 16.61
C GLY A 32 22.64 43.51 16.38
N TYR A 33 21.87 42.49 16.78
CA TYR A 33 20.41 42.66 17.05
C TYR A 33 20.11 42.83 18.54
N ALA A 34 20.98 42.33 19.42
CA ALA A 34 20.78 42.40 20.85
C ALA A 34 20.68 43.86 21.33
N ASP A 35 21.42 44.76 20.67
CA ASP A 35 21.44 46.20 20.95
C ASP A 35 20.11 46.93 20.70
N GLU A 36 19.21 46.39 19.86
CA GLU A 36 17.88 46.98 19.62
C GLU A 36 16.74 46.16 20.26
N PHE A 37 16.85 44.84 20.22
CA PHE A 37 15.83 43.90 20.72
C PHE A 37 15.77 43.89 22.25
N ILE A 38 16.92 43.91 22.93
CA ILE A 38 16.99 43.74 24.39
C ILE A 38 16.58 45.01 25.14
N PRO A 39 16.94 46.22 24.70
CA PRO A 39 16.37 47.44 25.29
C PRO A 39 14.85 47.50 25.15
N ALA A 40 14.28 47.06 24.03
CA ALA A 40 12.83 47.00 23.83
C ALA A 40 12.15 46.00 24.78
N VAL A 41 12.69 44.78 24.93
CA VAL A 41 12.21 43.77 25.89
C VAL A 41 12.37 44.25 27.33
N MET A 42 13.50 44.88 27.66
CA MET A 42 13.81 45.39 29.01
C MET A 42 13.01 46.63 29.38
N HIS A 43 12.55 47.42 28.41
CA HIS A 43 11.68 48.58 28.61
C HIS A 43 10.21 48.16 28.85
N TRP A 44 9.79 47.02 28.31
CA TRP A 44 8.42 46.51 28.41
C TRP A 44 8.16 45.67 29.68
N LEU A 45 9.21 45.23 30.37
CA LEU A 45 9.11 44.39 31.56
C LEU A 45 8.97 45.21 32.84
N PRO A 46 7.86 45.10 33.60
CA PRO A 46 7.76 45.77 34.88
C PRO A 46 8.78 45.19 35.87
N MET A 47 9.44 46.04 36.66
CA MET A 47 10.35 45.63 37.73
C MET A 47 9.59 44.86 38.82
N ARG A 48 9.48 43.53 38.69
CA ARG A 48 8.83 42.62 39.65
C ARG A 48 9.76 41.44 40.02
N PRO A 49 9.51 40.76 41.15
CA PRO A 49 10.26 39.57 41.56
C PRO A 49 10.13 38.46 40.50
N GLY A 50 11.25 37.85 40.08
CA GLY A 50 11.28 36.82 39.01
C GLY A 50 12.00 37.23 37.72
N ARG A 51 12.49 38.47 37.63
CA ARG A 51 13.26 39.01 36.49
C ARG A 51 14.45 38.14 36.08
N GLU A 52 15.12 37.49 37.04
CA GLU A 52 16.29 36.62 36.78
C GLU A 52 15.90 35.35 36.01
N ARG A 53 14.78 34.69 36.36
CA ARG A 53 14.25 33.56 35.59
C ARG A 53 13.81 33.99 34.20
N LEU A 54 13.27 35.20 34.06
CA LEU A 54 12.86 35.70 32.75
C LEU A 54 14.06 36.06 31.86
N LEU A 55 15.14 36.61 32.44
CA LEU A 55 16.40 36.82 31.75
C LEU A 55 17.09 35.50 31.33
N GLU A 56 17.02 34.46 32.16
CA GLU A 56 17.42 33.11 31.78
C GLU A 56 16.59 32.56 30.60
N HIS A 57 15.30 32.89 30.52
CA HIS A 57 14.46 32.50 29.40
C HIS A 57 14.78 33.31 28.14
N VAL A 58 14.90 34.64 28.25
CA VAL A 58 15.33 35.52 27.14
C VAL A 58 16.69 35.09 26.59
N ALA A 59 17.61 34.65 27.44
CA ALA A 59 18.90 34.10 27.02
C ALA A 59 18.78 32.84 26.15
N ARG A 60 17.71 32.03 26.31
CA ARG A 60 17.43 30.89 25.43
C ARG A 60 16.94 31.29 24.04
N PHE A 61 16.47 32.52 23.85
CA PHE A 61 16.07 33.05 22.54
C PHE A 61 17.25 33.64 21.75
N ILE A 62 18.41 33.86 22.39
CA ILE A 62 19.57 34.46 21.74
C ILE A 62 20.13 33.58 20.59
N PRO A 63 20.33 32.24 20.78
CA PRO A 63 20.77 31.39 19.68
C PRO A 63 19.79 31.36 18.50
N PHE A 64 18.49 31.47 18.78
CA PHE A 64 17.43 31.54 17.78
C PHE A 64 17.48 32.85 16.97
N LEU A 65 17.67 33.98 17.65
CA LEU A 65 17.80 35.29 17.00
C LEU A 65 19.09 35.39 16.18
N ASP A 66 20.18 34.78 16.65
CA ASP A 66 21.42 34.68 15.88
C ASP A 66 21.26 33.75 14.66
N ALA A 67 20.56 32.62 14.81
CA ALA A 67 20.19 31.76 13.70
C ALA A 67 19.34 32.48 12.65
N ILE A 68 18.37 33.31 13.07
CA ILE A 68 17.62 34.20 12.18
C ILE A 68 18.55 35.16 11.43
N GLN A 69 19.54 35.76 12.09
CA GLN A 69 20.47 36.66 11.41
C GLN A 69 21.35 35.95 10.40
N ARG A 70 21.87 34.77 10.76
CA ARG A 70 22.69 33.98 9.84
C ARG A 70 21.85 33.53 8.66
N TYR A 71 20.60 33.14 8.89
CA TYR A 71 19.63 32.86 7.84
C TYR A 71 19.39 34.08 6.95
N ASP A 72 19.09 35.26 7.50
CA ASP A 72 18.81 36.49 6.73
C ASP A 72 20.02 36.92 5.89
N ARG A 73 21.24 36.75 6.43
CA ARG A 73 22.50 36.98 5.69
C ARG A 73 22.72 36.00 4.54
N GLU A 74 22.29 34.75 4.68
CA GLU A 74 22.52 33.68 3.70
C GLU A 74 21.39 33.58 2.66
N PHE A 75 20.15 33.92 3.03
CA PHE A 75 18.94 33.63 2.25
C PHE A 75 17.90 34.77 2.18
N GLY A 76 18.03 35.85 2.96
CA GLY A 76 16.98 36.86 3.15
C GLY A 76 17.21 38.21 2.45
N ASP A 77 16.12 38.99 2.34
CA ASP A 77 16.04 40.37 1.85
C ASP A 77 15.83 41.41 2.98
N GLY A 78 15.85 40.98 4.25
CA GLY A 78 15.65 41.83 5.43
C GLY A 78 14.19 42.06 5.85
N GLU A 79 13.20 41.41 5.23
CA GLU A 79 11.78 41.56 5.60
C GLU A 79 11.47 41.03 7.02
N LEU A 80 12.08 39.91 7.43
CA LEU A 80 11.88 39.36 8.79
C LEU A 80 12.44 40.29 9.87
N LYS A 81 13.58 40.94 9.62
CA LYS A 81 14.14 41.98 10.50
C LYS A 81 13.09 43.06 10.77
N LYS A 82 12.43 43.50 9.72
CA LYS A 82 11.38 44.52 9.75
C LYS A 82 10.18 44.04 10.56
N GLU A 83 9.69 42.83 10.31
CA GLU A 83 8.53 42.28 11.02
C GLU A 83 8.79 41.99 12.51
N ILE A 84 9.96 41.45 12.85
CA ILE A 84 10.36 41.19 14.24
C ILE A 84 10.52 42.49 15.02
N LEU A 85 11.14 43.52 14.42
CA LEU A 85 11.36 44.82 15.07
C LEU A 85 10.07 45.68 15.12
N GLN A 86 9.13 45.50 14.18
CA GLN A 86 7.85 46.21 14.15
C GLN A 86 6.75 45.52 15.00
N GLY A 87 6.91 44.23 15.31
CA GLY A 87 5.99 43.48 16.14
C GLY A 87 6.12 43.87 17.62
N ARG A 88 5.03 44.36 18.23
CA ARG A 88 4.97 44.44 19.70
C ARG A 88 5.01 43.00 20.24
N PHE A 89 5.90 42.70 21.18
CA PHE A 89 6.12 41.37 21.79
C PHE A 89 4.90 40.70 22.45
N ALA A 90 3.72 41.32 22.41
CA ALA A 90 2.51 40.77 23.00
C ALA A 90 1.72 39.94 21.97
N GLY A 91 1.55 38.64 22.26
CA GLY A 91 0.57 37.76 21.62
C GLY A 91 0.90 37.23 20.22
N ASP A 92 1.50 38.05 19.35
CA ASP A 92 1.60 37.75 17.91
C ASP A 92 3.02 37.40 17.42
N PHE A 93 4.05 37.50 18.28
CA PHE A 93 5.44 37.25 17.90
C PHE A 93 5.68 35.78 17.50
N VAL A 94 5.30 34.83 18.36
CA VAL A 94 5.48 33.40 18.09
C VAL A 94 4.67 32.96 16.86
N PRO A 95 3.36 33.27 16.72
CA PRO A 95 2.60 32.93 15.52
C PRO A 95 3.20 33.48 14.21
N ARG A 96 3.79 34.69 14.23
CA ARG A 96 4.46 35.29 13.05
C ARG A 96 5.78 34.61 12.72
N VAL A 97 6.56 34.28 13.73
CA VAL A 97 7.81 33.54 13.56
C VAL A 97 7.53 32.12 13.06
N LEU A 98 6.48 31.47 13.57
CA LEU A 98 5.99 30.18 13.09
C LEU A 98 5.53 30.25 11.64
N HIS A 99 4.75 31.27 11.30
CA HIS A 99 4.33 31.56 9.93
C HIS A 99 5.54 31.76 9.00
N TRP A 100 6.55 32.49 9.45
CA TRP A 100 7.77 32.70 8.67
C TRP A 100 8.57 31.41 8.44
N LEU A 101 8.78 30.60 9.48
CA LEU A 101 9.49 29.31 9.36
C LEU A 101 8.78 28.35 8.40
N GLN A 102 7.44 28.35 8.36
CA GLN A 102 6.65 27.48 7.48
C GLN A 102 6.89 27.74 5.97
N HIS A 103 7.37 28.92 5.58
CA HIS A 103 7.59 29.29 4.18
C HIS A 103 9.04 29.04 3.70
N ARG A 104 9.87 28.37 4.51
CA ARG A 104 11.26 28.07 4.18
C ARG A 104 11.42 26.61 3.79
N SER A 105 12.31 26.35 2.84
CA SER A 105 12.56 24.97 2.43
C SER A 105 13.23 24.20 3.57
N GLY A 106 12.95 22.89 3.67
CA GLY A 106 13.61 22.03 4.66
C GLY A 106 15.14 22.06 4.53
N ASP A 107 15.67 22.29 3.33
CA ASP A 107 17.12 22.42 3.07
C ASP A 107 17.72 23.68 3.73
N GLU A 108 16.99 24.79 3.72
CA GLU A 108 17.44 26.03 4.35
C GLU A 108 17.40 25.94 5.87
N LEU A 109 16.31 25.39 6.43
CA LEU A 109 16.13 25.28 7.87
C LEU A 109 17.08 24.25 8.50
N ARG A 110 17.48 23.20 7.77
CA ARG A 110 18.49 22.21 8.19
C ARG A 110 19.87 22.79 8.49
N LYS A 111 20.19 23.96 7.95
CA LYS A 111 21.46 24.67 8.24
C LYS A 111 21.47 25.34 9.62
N PHE A 112 20.32 25.40 10.30
CA PHE A 112 20.11 26.14 11.56
C PHE A 112 19.39 25.27 12.61
N PRO A 113 20.09 24.30 13.24
CA PRO A 113 19.52 23.39 14.25
C PRO A 113 18.93 24.12 15.47
N GLU A 114 19.32 25.37 15.70
CA GLU A 114 18.81 26.23 16.77
C GLU A 114 17.32 26.54 16.65
N PHE A 115 16.71 26.36 15.46
CA PHE A 115 15.26 26.44 15.30
C PHE A 115 14.55 25.31 16.04
N THR A 116 15.11 24.09 16.07
CA THR A 116 14.57 22.93 16.79
C THR A 116 14.65 23.12 18.31
N ASP A 117 15.81 23.58 18.80
CA ASP A 117 15.99 23.90 20.22
C ASP A 117 15.05 25.02 20.69
N TRP A 118 14.76 25.98 19.80
CA TRP A 118 13.78 27.02 20.06
C TRP A 118 12.35 26.48 20.20
N PHE A 119 11.93 25.52 19.38
CA PHE A 119 10.61 24.89 19.54
C PHE A 119 10.46 24.20 20.90
N GLU A 120 11.51 23.50 21.38
CA GLU A 120 11.54 22.90 22.72
C GLU A 120 11.53 23.96 23.83
N ALA A 121 12.23 25.09 23.63
CA ALA A 121 12.22 26.21 24.56
C ALA A 121 10.85 26.90 24.64
N VAL A 122 10.18 27.11 23.50
CA VAL A 122 8.80 27.65 23.41
C VAL A 122 7.81 26.70 24.07
N ARG A 123 7.93 25.38 23.85
CA ARG A 123 7.12 24.37 24.54
C ARG A 123 7.30 24.43 26.06
N GLY A 124 8.55 24.55 26.53
CA GLY A 124 8.87 24.72 27.95
C GLY A 124 8.31 26.02 28.53
N TYR A 125 8.38 27.12 27.79
CA TYR A 125 7.86 28.43 28.19
C TYR A 125 6.33 28.44 28.30
N ALA A 126 5.62 27.92 27.28
CA ALA A 126 4.15 27.83 27.27
C ALA A 126 3.63 26.97 28.44
N LYS A 127 4.34 25.87 28.76
CA LYS A 127 4.02 24.99 29.90
C LYS A 127 4.25 25.66 31.26
N THR A 128 5.23 26.54 31.36
CA THR A 128 5.64 27.19 32.62
C THR A 128 4.80 28.43 32.95
N PHE A 129 4.39 29.20 31.94
CA PHE A 129 3.71 30.49 32.13
C PHE A 129 2.23 30.51 31.73
N GLY A 130 1.70 29.40 31.21
CA GLY A 130 0.27 29.29 30.87
C GLY A 130 -0.18 30.26 29.76
N GLU A 131 0.75 30.80 28.97
CA GLU A 131 0.40 31.56 27.78
C GLU A 131 -0.42 30.70 26.81
N THR A 132 -1.31 31.36 26.07
CA THR A 132 -2.48 30.82 25.36
C THR A 132 -2.38 29.33 24.94
N ARG A 133 -3.47 28.58 25.19
CA ARG A 133 -3.64 27.16 24.86
C ARG A 133 -3.23 26.79 23.42
N PHE A 134 -3.32 27.76 22.51
CA PHE A 134 -2.90 27.70 21.11
C PHE A 134 -1.39 27.52 20.92
N LEU A 135 -0.55 28.30 21.63
CA LEU A 135 0.91 28.28 21.50
C LEU A 135 1.53 26.97 21.99
N ALA A 136 1.01 26.43 23.10
CA ALA A 136 1.45 25.14 23.63
C ALA A 136 1.17 24.00 22.62
N ARG A 137 -0.01 24.01 21.99
CA ARG A 137 -0.41 22.97 21.05
C ARG A 137 0.29 23.08 19.69
N ALA A 138 0.56 24.31 19.22
CA ALA A 138 1.32 24.53 17.99
C ALA A 138 2.75 23.95 18.11
N ALA A 139 3.43 24.21 19.22
CA ALA A 139 4.78 23.68 19.49
C ALA A 139 4.85 22.15 19.62
N ASP A 140 3.72 21.48 19.90
CA ASP A 140 3.65 20.02 19.97
C ASP A 140 3.49 19.35 18.60
N VAL A 141 2.99 20.08 17.60
CA VAL A 141 2.67 19.56 16.25
C VAL A 141 3.73 19.94 15.22
N LEU A 142 4.29 21.17 15.32
CA LEU A 142 5.25 21.72 14.38
C LEU A 142 6.56 20.92 14.24
N PRO A 143 7.19 20.42 15.32
CA PRO A 143 8.42 19.64 15.20
C PRO A 143 8.25 18.35 14.41
N VAL A 144 7.04 17.79 14.28
CA VAL A 144 6.84 16.59 13.45
C VAL A 144 6.27 16.84 12.07
N ALA A 145 5.53 17.94 11.89
CA ALA A 145 5.39 18.53 10.56
C ALA A 145 6.76 18.85 9.93
N TYR A 146 7.78 19.08 10.77
CA TYR A 146 9.18 19.25 10.39
C TYR A 146 9.96 17.92 10.30
N LEU A 147 9.79 16.99 11.26
CA LEU A 147 10.43 15.66 11.20
C LEU A 147 9.92 14.77 10.05
N SER A 148 8.71 15.01 9.53
CA SER A 148 8.23 14.39 8.29
C SER A 148 9.00 14.85 7.05
N VAL A 149 9.67 16.01 7.14
CA VAL A 149 10.61 16.54 6.13
C VAL A 149 12.01 15.97 6.35
N GLU A 150 12.39 15.62 7.59
CA GLU A 150 13.71 15.05 7.91
C GLU A 150 13.80 13.52 7.71
N ASN A 151 12.69 12.78 7.70
CA ASN A 151 12.69 11.31 7.55
C ASN A 151 11.86 10.82 6.35
N TYR A 152 12.53 10.06 5.47
CA TYR A 152 11.99 9.48 4.23
C TYR A 152 10.73 8.61 4.43
N ARG A 153 10.54 8.03 5.62
CA ARG A 153 9.30 7.37 6.05
C ARG A 153 9.13 7.63 7.54
N VAL A 154 8.17 8.46 7.92
CA VAL A 154 7.82 8.62 9.33
C VAL A 154 7.27 7.27 9.82
N ASN A 155 7.98 6.61 10.72
CA ASN A 155 7.52 5.32 11.25
C ASN A 155 6.39 5.53 12.28
N SER A 156 5.72 4.44 12.66
CA SER A 156 4.60 4.48 13.60
C SER A 156 4.96 5.15 14.94
N ASP A 157 6.18 4.94 15.41
CA ASP A 157 6.65 5.43 16.71
C ASP A 157 6.90 6.95 16.68
N GLN A 158 7.34 7.46 15.53
CA GLN A 158 7.51 8.89 15.27
C GLN A 158 6.17 9.59 15.02
N MET A 159 5.19 8.91 14.40
CA MET A 159 3.85 9.46 14.13
C MET A 159 2.97 9.51 15.38
N ALA A 160 3.06 8.52 16.28
CA ALA A 160 2.11 8.36 17.39
C ALA A 160 2.02 9.55 18.36
N PRO A 161 3.12 10.21 18.78
CA PRO A 161 3.05 11.40 19.63
C PRO A 161 2.29 12.56 18.98
N VAL A 162 2.34 12.63 17.66
CA VAL A 162 1.80 13.74 16.87
C VAL A 162 0.35 13.52 16.60
N GLU A 163 -0.02 12.31 16.21
CA GLU A 163 -1.42 11.93 16.15
C GLU A 163 -2.10 12.18 17.51
N THR A 164 -1.40 11.95 18.62
CA THR A 164 -1.91 12.24 19.98
C THR A 164 -2.02 13.75 20.28
N ALA A 165 -1.08 14.56 19.78
CA ALA A 165 -1.14 16.02 19.94
C ALA A 165 -2.24 16.62 19.06
N VAL A 166 -2.26 16.23 17.79
CA VAL A 166 -3.21 16.63 16.76
C VAL A 166 -4.63 16.22 17.16
N SER A 167 -4.85 15.04 17.73
CA SER A 167 -6.19 14.59 18.15
C SER A 167 -6.87 15.49 19.18
N LYS A 168 -6.11 16.38 19.86
CA LYS A 168 -6.61 17.30 20.90
C LYS A 168 -6.96 18.68 20.34
N LEU A 169 -6.61 18.96 19.08
CA LEU A 169 -6.95 20.19 18.37
C LEU A 169 -8.36 20.12 17.78
N SER A 170 -8.96 21.28 17.51
CA SER A 170 -10.11 21.41 16.61
C SER A 170 -9.67 21.55 15.15
N ASP A 171 -10.58 21.25 14.23
CA ASP A 171 -10.41 21.51 12.80
C ASP A 171 -10.16 23.00 12.48
N GLN A 172 -10.83 23.90 13.21
CA GLN A 172 -10.61 25.34 13.12
C GLN A 172 -9.21 25.75 13.59
N GLU A 173 -8.71 25.17 14.68
CA GLU A 173 -7.35 25.42 15.18
C GLU A 173 -6.31 24.95 14.14
N ILE A 174 -6.47 23.76 13.57
CA ILE A 174 -5.58 23.25 12.52
C ILE A 174 -5.63 24.14 11.28
N SER A 175 -6.84 24.53 10.85
CA SER A 175 -7.01 25.38 9.67
C SER A 175 -6.38 26.76 9.89
N ALA A 176 -6.47 27.33 11.09
CA ALA A 176 -5.82 28.60 11.41
C ALA A 176 -4.29 28.48 11.51
N LEU A 177 -3.75 27.33 11.92
CA LEU A 177 -2.31 27.09 12.04
C LEU A 177 -1.60 26.89 10.70
N PHE A 178 -2.33 26.43 9.68
CA PHE A 178 -1.79 26.04 8.37
C PHE A 178 -2.57 26.65 7.19
N ASP A 179 -3.25 27.78 7.39
CA ASP A 179 -4.10 28.43 6.38
C ASP A 179 -3.36 28.81 5.10
N ARG A 180 -2.05 29.08 5.20
CA ARG A 180 -1.17 29.48 4.08
C ARG A 180 -0.33 28.33 3.53
N ASP A 181 -0.44 27.13 4.09
CA ASP A 181 0.31 25.96 3.65
C ASP A 181 -0.62 24.75 3.44
N PRO A 182 -1.27 24.67 2.26
CA PRO A 182 -2.21 23.60 1.95
C PRO A 182 -1.61 22.20 2.06
N TRP A 183 -0.30 22.05 1.82
CA TRP A 183 0.40 20.77 1.91
C TRP A 183 0.53 20.31 3.37
N LEU A 184 1.04 21.17 4.25
CA LEU A 184 1.09 20.87 5.69
C LEU A 184 -0.30 20.74 6.31
N TRP A 185 -1.24 21.60 5.89
CA TRP A 185 -2.63 21.50 6.31
C TRP A 185 -3.19 20.12 5.97
N ASN A 186 -2.99 19.63 4.75
CA ASN A 186 -3.46 18.31 4.33
C ASN A 186 -2.86 17.19 5.17
N LEU A 187 -1.54 17.23 5.40
CA LEU A 187 -0.83 16.25 6.22
C LEU A 187 -1.41 16.20 7.65
N VAL A 188 -1.46 17.34 8.34
CA VAL A 188 -1.90 17.42 9.74
C VAL A 188 -3.39 17.16 9.88
N MET A 189 -4.22 17.71 8.99
CA MET A 189 -5.66 17.48 9.00
C MET A 189 -5.98 16.00 8.73
N SER A 190 -5.23 15.30 7.87
CA SER A 190 -5.47 13.87 7.63
C SER A 190 -5.23 13.04 8.89
N MET A 191 -4.20 13.38 9.68
CA MET A 191 -3.92 12.77 10.98
C MET A 191 -5.04 13.05 11.97
N TRP A 192 -5.57 14.28 11.98
CA TRP A 192 -6.72 14.64 12.80
C TRP A 192 -7.98 13.87 12.42
N GLU A 193 -8.26 13.75 11.12
CA GLU A 193 -9.39 13.01 10.57
C GLU A 193 -9.31 11.52 10.93
N TYR A 194 -8.12 10.94 10.80
CA TYR A 194 -7.83 9.59 11.28
C TYR A 194 -8.08 9.47 12.78
N ALA A 195 -7.48 10.33 13.61
CA ALA A 195 -7.56 10.28 15.06
C ALA A 195 -9.00 10.48 15.59
N ASN A 196 -9.83 11.24 14.87
CA ASN A 196 -11.24 11.47 15.21
C ASN A 196 -12.21 10.51 14.50
N GLY A 197 -11.72 9.52 13.74
CA GLY A 197 -12.54 8.51 13.09
C GLY A 197 -13.51 9.12 12.07
N LYS A 198 -13.07 10.14 11.33
CA LYS A 198 -13.86 10.73 10.25
C LYS A 198 -14.00 9.68 9.13
N THR A 199 -15.22 9.51 8.63
CA THR A 199 -15.51 8.53 7.57
C THR A 199 -15.56 9.18 6.20
N ARG A 200 -15.96 10.46 6.16
CA ARG A 200 -15.78 11.36 5.03
C ARG A 200 -14.60 12.28 5.31
N LEU A 201 -13.68 12.37 4.37
CA LEU A 201 -12.44 13.13 4.46
C LEU A 201 -12.54 14.42 3.65
N THR A 202 -11.93 15.46 4.17
CA THR A 202 -11.66 16.74 3.50
C THR A 202 -10.23 16.81 2.97
N THR A 203 -9.39 15.87 3.38
CA THR A 203 -7.99 15.76 2.96
C THR A 203 -7.78 14.74 1.84
N TYR A 204 -6.70 14.96 1.10
CA TYR A 204 -6.14 14.10 0.07
C TYR A 204 -5.19 13.07 0.68
N PRO A 205 -5.07 11.88 0.07
CA PRO A 205 -4.05 10.92 0.47
C PRO A 205 -2.65 11.49 0.21
N TRP A 206 -1.74 11.28 1.15
CA TRP A 206 -0.39 11.80 1.07
C TRP A 206 0.66 10.72 0.80
N ASN A 207 0.30 9.44 0.76
CA ASN A 207 1.17 8.34 0.34
C ASN A 207 0.60 7.70 -0.94
N ILE A 208 1.10 8.14 -2.09
CA ILE A 208 0.56 7.78 -3.41
C ILE A 208 1.54 6.87 -4.16
N SER A 209 1.03 5.78 -4.70
CA SER A 209 1.75 4.90 -5.62
C SER A 209 1.18 5.07 -7.03
N LEU A 210 1.96 5.67 -7.92
CA LEU A 210 1.60 5.90 -9.32
C LEU A 210 2.15 4.77 -10.21
N PRO A 211 1.29 4.04 -10.92
CA PRO A 211 1.68 3.02 -11.86
C PRO A 211 2.09 3.68 -13.18
N ILE A 212 3.39 3.81 -13.42
CA ILE A 212 3.89 4.52 -14.60
C ILE A 212 3.77 3.65 -15.86
N ALA A 213 4.15 2.38 -15.75
CA ALA A 213 4.14 1.47 -16.88
C ALA A 213 3.85 0.04 -16.41
N ASP A 214 3.00 -0.65 -17.17
CA ASP A 214 2.76 -2.08 -17.03
C ASP A 214 3.63 -2.91 -17.98
N ILE A 215 4.17 -2.27 -19.02
CA ILE A 215 5.15 -2.88 -19.91
C ILE A 215 6.52 -2.94 -19.24
N CYS A 216 7.30 -3.97 -19.57
CA CYS A 216 8.66 -4.12 -19.05
C CYS A 216 9.63 -4.58 -20.13
N ASN A 217 10.85 -4.05 -20.08
CA ASN A 217 11.98 -4.48 -20.90
C ASN A 217 12.63 -5.77 -20.37
N ALA A 218 12.52 -6.04 -19.06
CA ALA A 218 12.96 -7.29 -18.45
C ALA A 218 11.94 -8.41 -18.72
N ARG A 219 12.42 -9.66 -18.73
CA ARG A 219 11.63 -10.87 -18.97
C ARG A 219 11.76 -11.84 -17.79
N CYS A 220 11.51 -11.34 -16.59
CA CYS A 220 11.82 -12.08 -15.37
C CYS A 220 11.04 -13.41 -15.31
N ILE A 221 11.71 -14.50 -14.89
CA ILE A 221 11.11 -15.85 -14.85
C ILE A 221 9.94 -15.99 -13.86
N PHE A 222 9.81 -15.04 -12.93
CA PHE A 222 8.79 -15.01 -11.87
C PHE A 222 7.73 -13.90 -12.07
N CYS A 223 7.79 -13.14 -13.18
CA CYS A 223 6.94 -11.96 -13.39
C CYS A 223 6.14 -12.06 -14.68
N THR A 224 4.86 -11.67 -14.65
CA THR A 224 3.97 -11.71 -15.82
C THR A 224 3.90 -10.38 -16.59
N SER A 225 4.51 -9.29 -16.10
CA SER A 225 4.46 -7.98 -16.77
C SER A 225 4.88 -8.00 -18.24
N TRP A 226 5.96 -8.70 -18.59
CA TRP A 226 6.42 -8.78 -19.98
C TRP A 226 5.55 -9.68 -20.88
N LEU A 227 4.73 -10.55 -20.28
CA LEU A 227 3.76 -11.38 -20.98
C LEU A 227 2.46 -10.62 -21.21
N GLU A 228 1.95 -10.00 -20.14
CA GLU A 228 0.58 -9.54 -20.02
C GLU A 228 0.44 -8.02 -20.03
N GLY A 229 1.48 -7.27 -19.72
CA GLY A 229 1.43 -5.82 -19.50
C GLY A 229 1.11 -5.04 -20.77
N ARG A 230 0.14 -4.13 -20.70
CA ARG A 230 -0.34 -3.39 -21.89
C ARG A 230 -0.56 -1.90 -21.69
N GLU A 231 -0.73 -1.46 -20.44
CA GLU A 231 -1.11 -0.07 -20.15
C GLU A 231 0.09 0.80 -19.76
N LEU A 232 -0.08 2.09 -20.00
CA LEU A 232 0.87 3.15 -19.74
C LEU A 232 0.10 4.35 -19.22
N ILE A 233 0.63 5.02 -18.18
CA ILE A 233 -0.03 6.22 -17.67
C ILE A 233 0.03 7.36 -18.71
N SER A 234 -1.10 7.98 -18.98
CA SER A 234 -1.15 9.15 -19.86
C SER A 234 -0.85 10.44 -19.10
N LEU A 235 -0.46 11.50 -19.81
CA LEU A 235 -0.25 12.81 -19.18
C LEU A 235 -1.57 13.39 -18.64
N GLU A 236 -2.69 13.11 -19.32
CA GLU A 236 -4.04 13.50 -18.92
C GLU A 236 -4.47 12.79 -17.63
N GLN A 237 -4.08 11.52 -17.45
CA GLN A 237 -4.31 10.80 -16.19
C GLN A 237 -3.51 11.39 -15.03
N ILE A 238 -2.30 11.89 -15.28
CA ILE A 238 -1.53 12.64 -14.27
C ILE A 238 -2.23 13.97 -13.96
N ASP A 239 -2.75 14.67 -14.98
CA ASP A 239 -3.51 15.91 -14.79
C ASP A 239 -4.79 15.67 -13.99
N ALA A 240 -5.48 14.55 -14.21
CA ALA A 240 -6.64 14.16 -13.41
C ALA A 240 -6.30 13.95 -11.92
N LEU A 241 -5.06 13.55 -11.61
CA LEU A 241 -4.59 13.30 -10.25
C LEU A 241 -3.87 14.52 -9.62
N ASP A 242 -3.86 15.68 -10.29
CA ASP A 242 -3.00 16.79 -9.88
C ASP A 242 -3.28 17.25 -8.44
N GLU A 243 -4.56 17.36 -8.05
CA GLU A 243 -4.97 17.73 -6.70
C GLU A 243 -4.42 16.75 -5.66
N ALA A 244 -4.47 15.45 -5.91
CA ALA A 244 -3.92 14.45 -5.00
C ALA A 244 -2.38 14.51 -4.95
N ILE A 245 -1.72 14.58 -6.12
CA ILE A 245 -0.26 14.57 -6.24
C ILE A 245 0.36 15.81 -5.58
N ARG A 246 -0.27 16.99 -5.68
CA ARG A 246 0.21 18.23 -5.03
C ARG A 246 0.29 18.12 -3.50
N HIS A 247 -0.52 17.25 -2.90
CA HIS A 247 -0.55 17.02 -1.45
C HIS A 247 0.20 15.76 -1.01
N ALA A 248 0.90 15.10 -1.93
CA ALA A 248 1.71 13.93 -1.61
C ALA A 248 2.88 14.31 -0.69
N LEU A 249 3.04 13.59 0.41
CA LEU A 249 4.30 13.54 1.18
C LEU A 249 5.17 12.39 0.66
N TYR A 250 4.57 11.27 0.22
CA TYR A 250 5.25 10.18 -0.45
C TYR A 250 4.64 9.93 -1.82
N LEU A 251 5.49 9.88 -2.85
CA LEU A 251 5.08 9.54 -4.21
C LEU A 251 5.99 8.46 -4.81
N GLY A 252 5.41 7.28 -5.03
CA GLY A 252 6.08 6.16 -5.68
C GLY A 252 5.86 6.17 -7.19
N LEU A 253 6.94 6.21 -7.96
CA LEU A 253 6.94 5.88 -9.38
C LEU A 253 7.17 4.38 -9.52
N VAL A 254 6.08 3.63 -9.55
CA VAL A 254 6.06 2.17 -9.46
C VAL A 254 5.20 1.58 -10.58
N GLY A 255 4.90 0.30 -10.50
CA GLY A 255 3.99 -0.40 -11.38
C GLY A 255 4.35 -1.88 -11.45
N HIS A 256 3.52 -2.64 -12.16
CA HIS A 256 3.83 -4.02 -12.51
C HIS A 256 4.99 -4.13 -13.51
N GLY A 257 5.17 -3.11 -14.36
CA GLY A 257 6.25 -3.02 -15.35
C GLY A 257 7.45 -2.17 -14.92
N GLU A 258 8.20 -1.64 -15.90
CA GLU A 258 9.37 -0.79 -15.67
C GLU A 258 9.01 0.68 -15.91
N PRO A 259 8.95 1.53 -14.86
CA PRO A 259 8.56 2.94 -15.00
C PRO A 259 9.33 3.69 -16.08
N MET A 260 10.64 3.50 -16.17
CA MET A 260 11.50 4.21 -17.12
C MET A 260 11.44 3.66 -18.54
N ALA A 261 10.75 2.53 -18.77
CA ALA A 261 10.46 2.03 -20.11
C ALA A 261 9.31 2.81 -20.78
N HIS A 262 8.61 3.67 -20.04
CA HIS A 262 7.55 4.51 -20.60
C HIS A 262 8.14 5.47 -21.66
N PRO A 263 7.63 5.48 -22.91
CA PRO A 263 8.21 6.28 -24.01
C PRO A 263 8.19 7.79 -23.72
N LYS A 264 7.20 8.26 -22.96
CA LYS A 264 7.10 9.65 -22.49
C LYS A 264 7.60 9.88 -21.05
N PHE A 265 8.45 9.00 -20.50
CA PHE A 265 8.92 9.14 -19.11
C PHE A 265 9.54 10.51 -18.83
N LYS A 266 10.26 11.10 -19.80
CA LYS A 266 10.83 12.44 -19.66
C LYS A 266 9.76 13.52 -19.47
N GLU A 267 8.70 13.50 -20.29
CA GLU A 267 7.56 14.44 -20.18
C GLU A 267 6.80 14.24 -18.85
N ILE A 268 6.66 12.99 -18.41
CA ILE A 268 6.06 12.65 -17.11
C ILE A 268 6.90 13.25 -15.97
N ALA A 269 8.22 13.04 -16.00
CA ALA A 269 9.14 13.62 -15.02
C ALA A 269 9.09 15.16 -15.02
N ASP A 270 9.00 15.78 -16.20
CA ASP A 270 8.83 17.24 -16.34
C ASP A 270 7.54 17.74 -15.72
N LYS A 271 6.44 17.01 -15.90
CA LYS A 271 5.15 17.36 -15.30
C LYS A 271 5.19 17.19 -13.79
N LEU A 272 5.60 16.02 -13.30
CA LEU A 272 5.65 15.71 -11.87
C LEU A 272 6.55 16.68 -11.09
N SER A 273 7.73 17.03 -11.62
CA SER A 273 8.63 18.01 -10.97
C SER A 273 8.03 19.41 -10.79
N ARG A 274 6.98 19.76 -11.55
CA ARG A 274 6.23 21.03 -11.42
C ARG A 274 4.97 20.91 -10.56
N LEU A 275 4.43 19.70 -10.41
CA LEU A 275 3.22 19.45 -9.63
C LEU A 275 3.52 19.23 -8.15
N ILE A 276 4.63 18.54 -7.85
CA ILE A 276 4.93 18.05 -6.52
C ILE A 276 5.52 19.16 -5.65
N ASP A 277 5.09 19.22 -4.39
CA ASP A 277 5.72 20.07 -3.38
C ASP A 277 7.16 19.61 -3.13
N ARG A 278 8.10 20.55 -3.02
CA ARG A 278 9.53 20.26 -2.86
C ARG A 278 9.87 19.48 -1.58
N ARG A 279 8.97 19.50 -0.60
CA ARG A 279 9.08 18.75 0.66
C ARG A 279 8.63 17.30 0.54
N ALA A 280 7.99 16.94 -0.58
CA ALA A 280 7.60 15.56 -0.84
C ALA A 280 8.83 14.68 -1.10
N THR A 281 8.65 13.41 -0.77
CA THR A 281 9.68 12.40 -0.86
C THR A 281 9.27 11.37 -1.92
N LEU A 282 10.04 11.25 -3.00
CA LEU A 282 9.75 10.30 -4.05
C LEU A 282 10.56 9.02 -3.93
N TYR A 283 10.00 7.89 -4.37
CA TYR A 283 10.75 6.66 -4.65
C TYR A 283 10.43 6.12 -6.02
N THR A 284 11.30 5.23 -6.50
CA THR A 284 10.97 4.32 -7.59
C THR A 284 11.38 2.89 -7.28
N ILE A 285 10.63 1.93 -7.82
CA ILE A 285 11.01 0.53 -7.92
C ILE A 285 11.33 0.29 -9.40
N THR A 286 12.52 -0.22 -9.69
CA THR A 286 13.02 -0.35 -11.06
C THR A 286 13.88 -1.60 -11.22
N ASN A 287 13.97 -2.15 -12.43
CA ASN A 287 14.99 -3.13 -12.81
C ASN A 287 16.38 -2.52 -13.00
N GLY A 288 16.50 -1.19 -12.99
CA GLY A 288 17.75 -0.45 -12.99
C GLY A 288 18.35 -0.18 -14.37
N TYR A 289 17.82 -0.78 -15.43
CA TYR A 289 18.42 -0.73 -16.77
C TYR A 289 18.55 0.70 -17.32
N PHE A 290 17.58 1.56 -17.03
CA PHE A 290 17.52 2.94 -17.55
C PHE A 290 18.12 3.99 -16.62
N LEU A 291 18.63 3.62 -15.44
CA LEU A 291 19.11 4.57 -14.42
C LEU A 291 20.17 5.53 -14.95
N THR A 292 21.15 5.03 -15.69
CA THR A 292 22.22 5.86 -16.26
C THR A 292 21.68 6.87 -17.26
N SER A 293 20.80 6.43 -18.17
CA SER A 293 20.25 7.24 -19.26
C SER A 293 19.17 8.23 -18.81
N MET A 294 18.47 7.94 -17.72
CA MET A 294 17.39 8.78 -17.16
C MET A 294 17.83 9.57 -15.93
N PHE A 295 19.13 9.55 -15.61
CA PHE A 295 19.66 10.13 -14.37
C PHE A 295 19.24 11.58 -14.15
N GLU A 296 19.32 12.43 -15.18
CA GLU A 296 18.94 13.86 -15.09
C GLU A 296 17.47 14.04 -14.74
N GLN A 297 16.58 13.21 -15.30
CA GLN A 297 15.15 13.27 -15.00
C GLN A 297 14.88 12.82 -13.57
N LEU A 298 15.56 11.78 -13.11
CA LEU A 298 15.41 11.23 -11.76
C LEU A 298 15.99 12.16 -10.69
N GLU A 299 17.13 12.79 -10.97
CA GLU A 299 17.77 13.81 -10.12
C GLU A 299 16.84 15.00 -9.93
N ARG A 300 16.30 15.53 -11.03
CA ARG A 300 15.37 16.67 -10.98
C ARG A 300 14.04 16.35 -10.30
N LEU A 301 13.57 15.11 -10.41
CA LEU A 301 12.41 14.65 -9.62
C LEU A 301 12.71 14.56 -8.12
N ASN A 302 13.98 14.69 -7.72
CA ASN A 302 14.41 14.51 -6.35
C ASN A 302 13.96 13.15 -5.79
N ILE A 303 14.22 12.07 -6.55
CA ILE A 303 13.97 10.70 -6.07
C ILE A 303 14.93 10.42 -4.91
N MET A 304 14.39 10.24 -3.70
CA MET A 304 15.19 10.02 -2.49
C MET A 304 15.40 8.53 -2.16
N SER A 305 14.72 7.63 -2.87
CA SER A 305 14.87 6.18 -2.67
C SER A 305 14.73 5.38 -3.97
N TYR A 306 15.71 4.54 -4.26
CA TYR A 306 15.70 3.62 -5.40
C TYR A 306 15.70 2.17 -4.91
N SER A 307 14.64 1.42 -5.17
CA SER A 307 14.64 -0.03 -4.99
C SER A 307 14.92 -0.72 -6.33
N ILE A 308 16.11 -1.30 -6.45
CA ILE A 308 16.64 -1.82 -7.71
C ILE A 308 16.55 -3.35 -7.69
N SER A 309 15.70 -3.90 -8.56
CA SER A 309 15.49 -5.34 -8.73
C SER A 309 16.64 -5.95 -9.53
N LEU A 310 17.73 -6.31 -8.85
CA LEU A 310 18.94 -6.85 -9.47
C LEU A 310 18.89 -8.38 -9.63
N ASN A 311 18.34 -9.11 -8.66
CA ASN A 311 18.05 -10.55 -8.74
C ASN A 311 19.21 -11.53 -9.06
N ALA A 312 20.45 -11.06 -9.11
CA ALA A 312 21.65 -11.86 -9.38
C ALA A 312 22.92 -11.14 -8.91
N ALA A 313 24.00 -11.88 -8.69
CA ALA A 313 25.34 -11.39 -8.41
C ALA A 313 26.30 -11.55 -9.60
N SER A 314 25.88 -12.22 -10.69
CA SER A 314 26.64 -12.35 -11.93
C SER A 314 25.80 -12.02 -13.17
N ALA A 315 26.48 -11.68 -14.27
CA ALA A 315 25.81 -11.39 -15.55
C ALA A 315 25.06 -12.60 -16.13
N ALA A 316 25.59 -13.81 -15.94
CA ALA A 316 24.97 -15.04 -16.44
C ALA A 316 23.64 -15.32 -15.75
N VAL A 317 23.63 -15.30 -14.41
CA VAL A 317 22.40 -15.51 -13.63
C VAL A 317 21.44 -14.33 -13.80
N HIS A 318 21.94 -13.11 -13.97
CA HIS A 318 21.10 -11.97 -14.30
C HIS A 318 20.35 -12.17 -15.63
N GLU A 319 21.04 -12.63 -16.68
CA GLU A 319 20.37 -12.94 -17.94
C GLU A 319 19.40 -14.12 -17.80
N GLU A 320 19.78 -15.17 -17.07
CA GLU A 320 18.89 -16.31 -16.80
C GLU A 320 17.63 -15.89 -16.05
N VAL A 321 17.72 -15.02 -15.04
CA VAL A 321 16.60 -14.67 -14.15
C VAL A 321 15.79 -13.49 -14.67
N MET A 322 16.44 -12.45 -15.19
CA MET A 322 15.83 -11.18 -15.61
C MET A 322 15.68 -11.05 -17.13
N GLY A 323 16.50 -11.70 -17.96
CA GLY A 323 16.39 -11.66 -19.42
C GLY A 323 16.52 -10.25 -20.03
N LEU A 324 17.49 -9.46 -19.54
CA LEU A 324 17.76 -8.07 -19.93
C LEU A 324 18.85 -7.91 -21.00
N GLY A 325 19.34 -9.03 -21.55
CA GLY A 325 20.46 -9.11 -22.47
C GLY A 325 21.81 -9.24 -21.76
N ALA A 326 22.81 -9.71 -22.51
CA ALA A 326 24.16 -10.00 -21.99
C ALA A 326 24.84 -8.81 -21.28
N ASN A 327 24.54 -7.57 -21.69
CA ASN A 327 25.08 -6.36 -21.08
C ASN A 327 24.17 -5.75 -19.99
N GLY A 328 23.00 -6.35 -19.74
CA GLY A 328 22.00 -5.79 -18.83
C GLY A 328 22.53 -5.65 -17.40
N PHE A 329 23.29 -6.65 -16.91
CA PHE A 329 23.86 -6.63 -15.56
C PHE A 329 24.83 -5.45 -15.37
N GLU A 330 25.81 -5.31 -16.26
CA GLU A 330 26.78 -4.21 -16.20
C GLU A 330 26.13 -2.83 -16.34
N GLN A 331 25.09 -2.73 -17.17
CA GLN A 331 24.33 -1.49 -17.32
C GLN A 331 23.61 -1.09 -16.02
N VAL A 332 22.99 -2.05 -15.33
CA VAL A 332 22.35 -1.84 -14.03
C VAL A 332 23.40 -1.47 -12.97
N LEU A 333 24.53 -2.18 -12.91
CA LEU A 333 25.63 -1.86 -11.99
C LEU A 333 26.21 -0.46 -12.24
N GLY A 334 26.35 -0.04 -13.50
CA GLY A 334 26.74 1.32 -13.86
C GLY A 334 25.77 2.37 -13.32
N GLY A 335 24.46 2.10 -13.42
CA GLY A 335 23.42 2.93 -12.83
C GLY A 335 23.51 3.03 -11.30
N ILE A 336 23.69 1.90 -10.63
CA ILE A 336 23.88 1.84 -9.17
C ILE A 336 25.11 2.66 -8.76
N ARG A 337 26.27 2.42 -9.37
CA ARG A 337 27.51 3.16 -9.06
C ARG A 337 27.34 4.67 -9.25
N LYS A 338 26.60 5.09 -10.28
CA LYS A 338 26.29 6.52 -10.50
C LYS A 338 25.43 7.11 -9.38
N LEU A 339 24.41 6.37 -8.90
CA LEU A 339 23.59 6.80 -7.76
C LEU A 339 24.40 6.87 -6.46
N ILE A 340 25.28 5.89 -6.22
CA ILE A 340 26.17 5.86 -5.06
C ILE A 340 27.13 7.06 -5.07
N ALA A 341 27.76 7.34 -6.21
CA ALA A 341 28.62 8.52 -6.37
C ALA A 341 27.84 9.83 -6.16
N TYR A 342 26.62 9.92 -6.68
CA TYR A 342 25.76 11.08 -6.45
C TYR A 342 25.39 11.25 -4.97
N ARG A 343 25.06 10.16 -4.28
CA ARG A 343 24.79 10.18 -2.84
C ARG A 343 25.99 10.75 -2.08
N GLU A 344 27.18 10.26 -2.35
CA GLU A 344 28.40 10.64 -1.63
C GLU A 344 28.85 12.07 -1.92
N THR A 345 28.53 12.61 -3.09
CA THR A 345 29.05 13.92 -3.54
C THR A 345 28.01 15.04 -3.48
N LYS A 346 26.72 14.73 -3.56
CA LYS A 346 25.64 15.72 -3.73
C LYS A 346 24.45 15.49 -2.80
N ASN A 347 24.09 14.25 -2.51
CA ASN A 347 22.90 13.94 -1.71
C ASN A 347 23.11 12.79 -0.72
N PRO A 348 23.75 13.05 0.43
CA PRO A 348 24.04 12.01 1.44
C PRO A 348 22.82 11.25 1.96
N ASP A 349 21.62 11.84 1.85
CA ASP A 349 20.36 11.25 2.30
C ASP A 349 19.78 10.24 1.30
N LEU A 350 20.32 10.16 0.08
CA LEU A 350 19.82 9.27 -0.95
C LEU A 350 19.94 7.79 -0.54
N ARG A 351 18.83 7.07 -0.64
CA ARG A 351 18.78 5.63 -0.32
C ARG A 351 18.77 4.77 -1.57
N VAL A 352 19.66 3.80 -1.63
CA VAL A 352 19.79 2.86 -2.74
C VAL A 352 19.68 1.45 -2.18
N TYR A 353 18.69 0.70 -2.64
CA TYR A 353 18.44 -0.68 -2.24
C TYR A 353 18.66 -1.59 -3.43
N ILE A 354 19.26 -2.75 -3.21
CA ILE A 354 19.26 -3.85 -4.20
C ILE A 354 18.39 -4.98 -3.69
N THR A 355 17.55 -5.51 -4.56
CA THR A 355 16.58 -6.56 -4.23
C THR A 355 16.82 -7.80 -5.08
N MET A 356 16.72 -8.97 -4.44
CA MET A 356 16.65 -10.26 -5.09
C MET A 356 15.43 -11.04 -4.58
N VAL A 357 14.57 -11.48 -5.50
CA VAL A 357 13.61 -12.54 -5.24
C VAL A 357 14.36 -13.86 -5.35
N VAL A 358 14.44 -14.58 -4.24
CA VAL A 358 15.17 -15.85 -4.18
C VAL A 358 14.35 -16.93 -4.86
N THR A 359 14.94 -17.59 -5.85
CA THR A 359 14.39 -18.72 -6.59
C THR A 359 15.39 -19.87 -6.63
N ALA A 360 14.98 -21.04 -7.14
CA ALA A 360 15.88 -22.15 -7.39
C ALA A 360 17.07 -21.72 -8.27
N GLN A 361 16.85 -20.84 -9.24
CA GLN A 361 17.83 -20.41 -10.24
C GLN A 361 18.90 -19.47 -9.69
N ASN A 362 18.68 -18.77 -8.57
CA ASN A 362 19.64 -17.79 -8.04
C ASN A 362 20.00 -17.97 -6.55
N VAL A 363 19.39 -18.92 -5.84
CA VAL A 363 19.69 -19.13 -4.41
C VAL A 363 21.18 -19.38 -4.15
N HIS A 364 21.88 -19.99 -5.11
CA HIS A 364 23.32 -20.22 -5.04
C HIS A 364 24.16 -18.93 -5.02
N GLU A 365 23.63 -17.82 -5.54
CA GLU A 365 24.27 -16.51 -5.51
C GLU A 365 23.88 -15.67 -4.29
N ALA A 366 22.97 -16.11 -3.41
CA ALA A 366 22.46 -15.27 -2.32
C ALA A 366 23.56 -14.74 -1.39
N ALA A 367 24.58 -15.54 -1.09
CA ALA A 367 25.74 -15.09 -0.31
C ALA A 367 26.61 -14.08 -1.08
N GLU A 368 26.79 -14.28 -2.40
CA GLU A 368 27.56 -13.37 -3.26
C GLU A 368 26.80 -12.05 -3.48
N PHE A 369 25.48 -12.09 -3.59
CA PHE A 369 24.62 -10.91 -3.68
C PHE A 369 24.78 -10.01 -2.45
N VAL A 370 24.89 -10.60 -1.26
CA VAL A 370 25.20 -9.85 -0.04
C VAL A 370 26.58 -9.22 -0.11
N ARG A 371 27.60 -9.95 -0.60
CA ARG A 371 28.95 -9.39 -0.80
C ARG A 371 28.96 -8.23 -1.80
N LEU A 372 28.29 -8.39 -2.93
CA LEU A 372 28.14 -7.37 -3.97
C LEU A 372 27.48 -6.10 -3.41
N GLY A 373 26.39 -6.22 -2.64
CA GLY A 373 25.78 -5.04 -2.01
C GLY A 373 26.71 -4.34 -1.03
N ASN A 374 27.51 -5.10 -0.26
CA ASN A 374 28.53 -4.54 0.62
C ASN A 374 29.66 -3.83 -0.16
N GLU A 375 30.07 -4.35 -1.32
CA GLU A 375 31.07 -3.73 -2.19
C GLU A 375 30.55 -2.42 -2.81
N LEU A 376 29.31 -2.44 -3.30
CA LEU A 376 28.66 -1.28 -3.89
C LEU A 376 28.34 -0.18 -2.87
N GLY A 377 28.35 -0.48 -1.57
CA GLY A 377 28.01 0.47 -0.53
C GLY A 377 26.54 0.90 -0.56
N VAL A 378 25.63 -0.02 -0.94
CA VAL A 378 24.19 0.27 -0.95
C VAL A 378 23.67 0.56 0.45
N THR A 379 22.52 1.22 0.55
CA THR A 379 21.89 1.53 1.84
C THR A 379 21.40 0.29 2.55
N GLU A 380 20.81 -0.67 1.82
CA GLU A 380 20.32 -1.93 2.37
C GLU A 380 20.09 -2.98 1.26
N ILE A 381 20.19 -4.26 1.62
CA ILE A 381 20.01 -5.40 0.72
C ILE A 381 18.71 -6.14 1.06
N TRP A 382 17.86 -6.41 0.08
CA TRP A 382 16.59 -7.11 0.30
C TRP A 382 16.59 -8.48 -0.39
N LEU A 383 16.48 -9.55 0.40
CA LEU A 383 16.34 -10.92 -0.08
C LEU A 383 14.89 -11.38 0.17
N ARG A 384 14.06 -11.31 -0.87
CA ARG A 384 12.62 -11.53 -0.81
C ARG A 384 12.27 -12.99 -1.14
N SER A 385 11.25 -13.50 -0.46
CA SER A 385 10.69 -14.82 -0.76
C SER A 385 9.78 -14.76 -2.00
N LEU A 386 9.78 -15.86 -2.77
CA LEU A 386 8.82 -16.06 -3.85
C LEU A 386 7.38 -16.09 -3.30
N LEU A 387 6.41 -15.60 -4.08
CA LEU A 387 5.01 -15.52 -3.65
C LEU A 387 4.31 -16.88 -3.79
N PRO A 388 3.45 -17.27 -2.83
CA PRO A 388 2.67 -18.51 -2.94
C PRO A 388 1.70 -18.52 -4.13
N GLN A 389 1.55 -19.68 -4.77
CA GLN A 389 0.63 -19.93 -5.88
C GLN A 389 -0.28 -21.13 -5.58
N SER A 390 -1.58 -20.93 -5.80
CA SER A 390 -2.62 -21.96 -5.69
C SER A 390 -3.01 -22.56 -7.05
N SER A 391 -2.59 -21.95 -8.16
CA SER A 391 -2.84 -22.38 -9.53
C SER A 391 -1.62 -22.16 -10.43
N HIS A 392 -1.61 -22.76 -11.62
CA HIS A 392 -0.61 -22.44 -12.64
C HIS A 392 -0.58 -20.93 -12.94
N VAL A 393 0.62 -20.39 -13.13
CA VAL A 393 0.82 -19.02 -13.63
C VAL A 393 1.07 -19.11 -15.13
N PRO A 394 0.10 -18.78 -15.98
CA PRO A 394 0.21 -19.06 -17.39
C PRO A 394 1.38 -18.30 -18.05
N GLY A 395 2.20 -19.02 -18.81
CA GLY A 395 3.38 -18.46 -19.48
C GLY A 395 4.66 -18.47 -18.66
N LEU A 396 4.60 -18.89 -17.39
CA LEU A 396 5.77 -19.03 -16.53
C LEU A 396 5.91 -20.47 -16.00
N ASN A 397 7.15 -20.94 -15.90
CA ASN A 397 7.46 -22.23 -15.25
C ASN A 397 7.54 -22.07 -13.72
N TYR A 398 6.53 -21.42 -13.12
CA TYR A 398 6.57 -20.97 -11.71
C TYR A 398 6.78 -22.13 -10.72
N HIS A 399 6.28 -23.31 -11.04
CA HIS A 399 6.43 -24.54 -10.26
C HIS A 399 7.89 -25.01 -10.10
N LEU A 400 8.81 -24.54 -10.94
CA LEU A 400 10.25 -24.84 -10.87
C LEU A 400 11.07 -23.79 -10.12
N LEU A 401 10.44 -22.68 -9.72
CA LEU A 401 11.11 -21.55 -9.07
C LEU A 401 11.29 -21.67 -7.54
N PRO A 402 10.55 -22.51 -6.77
CA PRO A 402 10.76 -22.57 -5.32
C PRO A 402 12.23 -22.81 -4.96
N PRO A 403 12.85 -22.01 -4.06
CA PRO A 403 14.26 -22.15 -3.72
C PRO A 403 14.65 -23.55 -3.24
N SER A 404 13.74 -24.21 -2.53
CA SER A 404 13.90 -25.58 -2.04
C SER A 404 14.03 -26.64 -3.14
N ALA A 405 13.75 -26.31 -4.39
CA ALA A 405 13.96 -27.19 -5.54
C ALA A 405 15.44 -27.24 -6.00
N HIS A 406 16.31 -26.34 -5.54
CA HIS A 406 17.73 -26.39 -5.88
C HIS A 406 18.42 -27.58 -5.18
N PRO A 407 19.24 -28.41 -5.88
CA PRO A 407 19.85 -29.61 -5.29
C PRO A 407 20.68 -29.34 -4.02
N GLU A 408 21.39 -28.23 -4.01
CA GLU A 408 22.24 -27.79 -2.90
C GLU A 408 21.59 -26.68 -2.04
N PHE A 409 20.26 -26.58 -2.05
CA PHE A 409 19.52 -25.51 -1.36
C PHE A 409 19.98 -25.30 0.09
N LYS A 410 20.14 -26.37 0.88
CA LYS A 410 20.56 -26.26 2.29
C LYS A 410 21.97 -25.67 2.44
N THR A 411 22.89 -26.02 1.54
CA THR A 411 24.24 -25.45 1.50
C THR A 411 24.18 -23.95 1.21
N HIS A 412 23.42 -23.54 0.20
CA HIS A 412 23.28 -22.13 -0.15
C HIS A 412 22.51 -21.31 0.89
N GLN A 413 21.48 -21.89 1.51
CA GLN A 413 20.75 -21.30 2.62
C GLN A 413 21.69 -21.03 3.80
N ALA A 414 22.54 -21.99 4.17
CA ALA A 414 23.52 -21.82 5.25
C ALA A 414 24.56 -20.74 4.90
N ALA A 415 25.08 -20.75 3.67
CA ALA A 415 26.03 -19.73 3.20
C ALA A 415 25.41 -18.33 3.19
N ALA A 416 24.15 -18.20 2.77
CA ALA A 416 23.42 -16.93 2.81
C ALA A 416 23.23 -16.43 4.24
N ILE A 417 22.84 -17.30 5.18
CA ILE A 417 22.71 -16.95 6.60
C ILE A 417 24.04 -16.42 7.16
N GLN A 418 25.16 -17.08 6.85
CA GLN A 418 26.48 -16.62 7.26
C GLN A 418 26.83 -15.25 6.63
N ALA A 419 26.58 -15.06 5.34
CA ALA A 419 26.84 -13.80 4.65
C ALA A 419 25.98 -12.66 5.20
N ILE A 420 24.70 -12.91 5.48
CA ILE A 420 23.77 -11.96 6.09
C ILE A 420 24.30 -11.54 7.47
N ALA A 421 24.69 -12.50 8.31
CA ALA A 421 25.22 -12.22 9.65
C ALA A 421 26.54 -11.42 9.62
N GLY A 422 27.34 -11.59 8.57
CA GLY A 422 28.61 -10.86 8.37
C GLY A 422 28.48 -9.56 7.55
N SER A 423 27.28 -9.16 7.15
CA SER A 423 27.09 -8.00 6.28
C SER A 423 27.39 -6.68 7.01
N ARG A 424 28.04 -5.75 6.29
CA ARG A 424 28.32 -4.39 6.78
C ARG A 424 27.15 -3.45 6.51
N VAL A 425 26.38 -3.73 5.46
CA VAL A 425 25.12 -3.05 5.15
C VAL A 425 23.94 -3.83 5.75
N PRO A 426 22.86 -3.17 6.20
CA PRO A 426 21.64 -3.85 6.64
C PRO A 426 21.12 -4.81 5.57
N VAL A 427 20.57 -5.94 6.01
CA VAL A 427 19.97 -6.95 5.12
C VAL A 427 18.58 -7.33 5.64
N GLN A 428 17.56 -7.12 4.81
CA GLN A 428 16.20 -7.59 5.07
C GLN A 428 15.99 -8.94 4.38
N ALA A 429 15.91 -10.01 5.17
CA ALA A 429 15.75 -11.37 4.70
C ALA A 429 15.03 -12.25 5.73
N ASP A 430 14.32 -13.27 5.26
CA ASP A 430 13.91 -14.43 6.07
C ASP A 430 14.34 -15.71 5.34
N PRO A 431 15.60 -16.18 5.56
CA PRO A 431 16.09 -17.39 4.92
C PRO A 431 15.27 -18.64 5.25
N ASN A 432 14.58 -18.68 6.40
CA ASN A 432 13.74 -19.83 6.75
C ASN A 432 12.49 -19.89 5.88
N ALA A 433 11.92 -18.73 5.53
CA ALA A 433 10.79 -18.65 4.62
C ALA A 433 11.08 -19.23 3.23
N TRP A 434 12.34 -19.25 2.77
CA TRP A 434 12.71 -19.82 1.46
C TRP A 434 12.55 -21.33 1.39
N ALA A 435 12.54 -22.01 2.55
CA ALA A 435 12.28 -23.44 2.63
C ALA A 435 10.77 -23.76 2.61
N MET A 436 9.90 -22.75 2.81
CA MET A 436 8.46 -22.95 2.76
C MET A 436 8.02 -23.29 1.34
N ASP A 437 7.02 -24.16 1.28
CA ASP A 437 6.40 -24.52 0.02
C ASP A 437 5.48 -23.40 -0.46
N VAL A 438 5.91 -22.73 -1.53
CA VAL A 438 5.13 -21.68 -2.18
C VAL A 438 4.16 -22.23 -3.22
N ILE A 439 4.16 -23.54 -3.48
CA ILE A 439 3.22 -24.19 -4.41
C ILE A 439 2.21 -24.98 -3.58
N SER A 440 0.91 -24.71 -3.75
CA SER A 440 -0.10 -25.43 -2.97
C SER A 440 -0.02 -26.96 -3.18
N PRO A 441 -0.38 -27.79 -2.17
CA PRO A 441 -0.37 -29.24 -2.31
C PRO A 441 -1.20 -29.75 -3.50
N MET A 442 -2.32 -29.08 -3.78
CA MET A 442 -3.20 -29.37 -4.91
C MET A 442 -2.50 -29.14 -6.26
N LEU A 443 -1.87 -27.98 -6.43
CA LEU A 443 -1.12 -27.66 -7.65
C LEU A 443 0.09 -28.59 -7.84
N ARG A 444 0.75 -29.00 -6.76
CA ARG A 444 1.85 -29.99 -6.84
C ARG A 444 1.37 -31.35 -7.34
N GLU A 445 0.23 -31.81 -6.84
CA GLU A 445 -0.38 -33.06 -7.29
C GLU A 445 -0.75 -32.98 -8.77
N GLU A 446 -1.36 -31.86 -9.18
CA GLU A 446 -1.70 -31.56 -10.57
C GLU A 446 -0.46 -31.59 -11.47
N VAL A 447 0.60 -30.84 -11.13
CA VAL A 447 1.88 -30.81 -11.87
C VAL A 447 2.51 -32.19 -11.94
N ARG A 448 2.38 -33.04 -10.90
CA ARG A 448 2.94 -34.39 -10.92
C ARG A 448 2.16 -35.32 -11.85
N ARG A 449 0.83 -35.23 -11.84
CA ARG A 449 -0.06 -36.05 -12.68
C ARG A 449 0.03 -35.62 -14.15
N ASN A 450 0.01 -34.32 -14.38
CA ASN A 450 0.00 -33.68 -15.70
C ASN A 450 1.09 -32.58 -15.75
N PRO A 451 2.37 -32.93 -15.96
CA PRO A 451 3.43 -31.95 -16.02
C PRO A 451 3.17 -30.94 -17.16
N PRO A 452 3.12 -29.63 -16.87
CA PRO A 452 2.93 -28.63 -17.92
C PRO A 452 4.16 -28.63 -18.84
N ALA A 453 3.94 -28.36 -20.13
CA ALA A 453 5.04 -28.13 -21.05
C ALA A 453 5.87 -26.94 -20.57
N LEU A 454 7.20 -27.07 -20.60
CA LEU A 454 8.09 -25.98 -20.23
C LEU A 454 8.03 -24.89 -21.29
N ILE A 455 7.75 -23.67 -20.84
CA ILE A 455 7.64 -22.51 -21.71
C ILE A 455 8.97 -21.76 -21.65
N HIS A 456 9.71 -21.74 -22.76
CA HIS A 456 10.91 -20.89 -22.89
C HIS A 456 10.50 -19.45 -23.23
N ARG A 457 11.32 -18.48 -22.81
CA ARG A 457 11.06 -17.05 -23.07
C ARG A 457 10.86 -16.73 -24.55
N GLU A 458 11.70 -17.29 -25.42
CA GLU A 458 11.62 -17.05 -26.85
C GLU A 458 10.29 -17.52 -27.44
N ASP A 459 9.82 -18.69 -27.00
CA ASP A 459 8.54 -19.25 -27.43
C ASP A 459 7.37 -18.42 -26.91
N ALA A 460 7.42 -18.01 -25.63
CA ALA A 460 6.41 -17.15 -25.04
C ALA A 460 6.29 -15.78 -25.75
N LEU A 461 7.40 -15.22 -26.23
CA LEU A 461 7.38 -13.97 -27.01
C LEU A 461 6.74 -14.15 -28.39
N ARG A 462 6.96 -15.31 -29.03
CA ARG A 462 6.38 -15.64 -30.34
C ARG A 462 4.92 -16.06 -30.24
N ASP A 463 4.49 -16.62 -29.11
CA ASP A 463 3.11 -17.03 -28.89
C ASP A 463 2.20 -15.84 -28.57
N ARG A 464 1.48 -15.38 -29.60
CA ARG A 464 0.48 -14.32 -29.48
C ARG A 464 -0.69 -14.73 -28.60
N LYS A 465 -1.12 -15.99 -28.62
CA LYS A 465 -2.29 -16.46 -27.84
C LYS A 465 -1.96 -16.37 -26.36
N LEU A 466 -0.78 -16.87 -25.96
CA LEU A 466 -0.29 -16.77 -24.60
C LEU A 466 -0.21 -15.32 -24.12
N ARG A 467 0.43 -14.44 -24.90
CA ARG A 467 0.51 -13.01 -24.55
C ARG A 467 -0.84 -12.30 -24.52
N MET A 468 -1.85 -12.80 -25.23
CA MET A 468 -3.19 -12.19 -25.25
C MET A 468 -4.17 -12.83 -24.26
N GLN A 469 -3.74 -13.80 -23.45
CA GLN A 469 -4.61 -14.50 -22.50
C GLN A 469 -5.29 -13.54 -21.52
N SER A 470 -4.53 -12.58 -20.99
CA SER A 470 -5.01 -11.57 -20.03
C SER A 470 -5.51 -10.30 -20.72
N ALA A 471 -5.59 -10.26 -22.05
CA ALA A 471 -6.07 -9.08 -22.78
C ALA A 471 -7.51 -8.72 -22.39
N HIS A 472 -8.31 -9.71 -21.98
CA HIS A 472 -9.67 -9.50 -21.50
C HIS A 472 -9.72 -8.71 -20.19
N LEU A 473 -8.67 -8.78 -19.36
CA LEU A 473 -8.57 -7.95 -18.16
C LEU A 473 -8.63 -6.49 -18.62
N TYR A 474 -7.76 -6.04 -19.52
CA TYR A 474 -7.74 -4.65 -20.02
C TYR A 474 -8.98 -4.19 -20.81
N LYS A 475 -9.93 -5.08 -21.13
CA LYS A 475 -11.15 -4.75 -21.89
C LYS A 475 -12.29 -4.19 -21.03
N ALA A 476 -12.10 -4.01 -19.73
CA ALA A 476 -13.13 -3.43 -18.88
C ALA A 476 -13.41 -1.98 -19.29
N GLU A 477 -14.69 -1.59 -19.34
CA GLU A 477 -15.09 -0.21 -19.63
C GLU A 477 -14.36 0.75 -18.68
N ARG A 478 -13.61 1.70 -19.27
CA ARG A 478 -12.81 2.71 -18.55
C ARG A 478 -13.67 3.80 -17.92
N THR A 479 -14.91 3.50 -17.57
CA THR A 479 -15.81 4.47 -16.97
C THR A 479 -15.43 4.66 -15.50
N ALA A 480 -15.34 5.91 -15.03
CA ALA A 480 -15.24 6.18 -13.60
C ALA A 480 -16.37 5.46 -12.83
N LEU A 481 -15.98 4.69 -11.82
CA LEU A 481 -16.89 4.02 -10.91
C LEU A 481 -16.61 4.52 -9.50
N GLN A 482 -17.60 5.15 -8.90
CA GLN A 482 -17.50 5.72 -7.56
C GLN A 482 -17.81 4.68 -6.48
N GLY A 483 -17.41 3.42 -6.68
CA GLY A 483 -17.71 2.33 -5.73
C GLY A 483 -19.20 2.26 -5.38
N GLN A 484 -20.07 2.34 -6.38
CA GLN A 484 -21.51 2.24 -6.19
C GLN A 484 -21.85 0.86 -5.65
N ARG A 485 -22.96 0.72 -4.92
CA ARG A 485 -23.46 -0.62 -4.60
C ARG A 485 -23.66 -1.35 -5.92
N ARG A 486 -23.18 -2.59 -5.98
CA ARG A 486 -23.61 -3.48 -7.06
C ARG A 486 -25.13 -3.58 -6.95
N ASN A 487 -25.84 -3.40 -8.05
CA ASN A 487 -27.31 -3.48 -8.10
C ASN A 487 -27.73 -4.94 -7.93
N ASP A 488 -27.46 -5.48 -6.75
CA ASP A 488 -27.68 -6.88 -6.40
C ASP A 488 -28.58 -6.87 -5.17
N ALA A 489 -29.84 -6.46 -5.36
CA ALA A 489 -30.83 -6.63 -4.32
C ALA A 489 -30.99 -8.14 -4.03
N GLY A 490 -30.59 -8.56 -2.84
CA GLY A 490 -31.27 -9.67 -2.15
C GLY A 490 -30.70 -11.08 -2.26
N THR A 491 -29.40 -11.30 -2.52
CA THR A 491 -28.87 -12.67 -2.38
C THR A 491 -28.83 -13.08 -0.90
N ILE A 492 -29.75 -13.95 -0.51
CA ILE A 492 -29.76 -14.62 0.80
C ILE A 492 -29.69 -16.11 0.49
N VAL A 493 -28.60 -16.76 0.88
CA VAL A 493 -28.54 -18.22 0.93
C VAL A 493 -28.42 -18.62 2.39
N SER A 494 -29.41 -19.34 2.91
CA SER A 494 -29.48 -19.75 4.31
C SER A 494 -29.89 -21.21 4.44
N MET A 495 -29.45 -21.84 5.53
CA MET A 495 -29.81 -23.22 5.86
C MET A 495 -30.88 -23.20 6.95
N SER A 496 -32.02 -23.85 6.73
CA SER A 496 -33.09 -23.94 7.74
C SER A 496 -33.89 -25.23 7.56
N GLY A 497 -34.09 -25.97 8.66
CA GLY A 497 -34.85 -27.21 8.66
C GLY A 497 -34.25 -28.35 7.82
N GLY A 498 -32.95 -28.29 7.51
CA GLY A 498 -32.28 -29.25 6.62
C GLY A 498 -32.44 -28.94 5.12
N GLU A 499 -33.10 -27.83 4.77
CA GLU A 499 -33.23 -27.35 3.39
C GLU A 499 -32.37 -26.10 3.16
N LEU A 500 -31.83 -26.00 1.95
CA LEU A 500 -31.10 -24.83 1.48
C LEU A 500 -32.08 -23.83 0.86
N HIS A 501 -32.26 -22.67 1.49
CA HIS A 501 -33.11 -21.59 0.98
C HIS A 501 -32.25 -20.60 0.19
N ILE A 502 -32.63 -20.33 -1.05
CA ILE A 502 -31.92 -19.47 -1.98
C ILE A 502 -32.85 -18.34 -2.42
N ALA A 503 -32.44 -17.10 -2.17
CA ALA A 503 -32.93 -15.92 -2.85
C ALA A 503 -31.84 -15.48 -3.85
N THR A 504 -32.19 -15.44 -5.13
CA THR A 504 -31.29 -15.03 -6.20
C THR A 504 -31.17 -13.49 -6.25
N PRO A 505 -30.04 -12.94 -6.73
CA PRO A 505 -29.93 -11.50 -6.99
C PRO A 505 -31.00 -11.05 -8.00
N ALA A 506 -31.58 -9.85 -7.81
CA ALA A 506 -32.57 -9.25 -8.73
C ALA A 506 -31.94 -8.72 -10.05
N ALA A 507 -31.28 -9.62 -10.79
CA ALA A 507 -30.68 -9.37 -12.10
C ALA A 507 -30.73 -10.67 -12.94
N PRO A 508 -31.07 -10.60 -14.24
CA PRO A 508 -31.15 -11.80 -15.09
C PRO A 508 -29.83 -12.57 -15.14
N TYR A 509 -29.91 -13.89 -14.99
CA TYR A 509 -28.79 -14.85 -15.06
C TYR A 509 -27.67 -14.60 -14.03
N SER A 510 -27.96 -13.85 -12.98
CA SER A 510 -27.00 -13.61 -11.89
C SER A 510 -26.86 -14.84 -11.00
N PHE A 511 -25.62 -15.21 -10.67
CA PHE A 511 -25.34 -16.42 -9.90
C PHE A 511 -25.66 -16.22 -8.42
N ALA A 512 -26.35 -17.20 -7.84
CA ALA A 512 -26.66 -17.25 -6.41
C ALA A 512 -25.76 -18.26 -5.69
N ALA A 513 -25.43 -19.39 -6.31
CA ALA A 513 -24.57 -20.41 -5.72
C ALA A 513 -23.91 -21.30 -6.78
N GLU A 514 -22.82 -21.97 -6.38
CA GLU A 514 -22.00 -22.84 -7.21
C GLU A 514 -21.54 -24.08 -6.45
N ILE A 515 -21.44 -25.21 -7.14
CA ILE A 515 -20.79 -26.44 -6.67
C ILE A 515 -19.82 -26.92 -7.74
N ALA A 516 -18.53 -27.00 -7.43
CA ALA A 516 -17.57 -27.67 -8.30
C ALA A 516 -17.85 -29.18 -8.28
N ILE A 517 -18.26 -29.77 -9.40
CA ILE A 517 -18.81 -31.13 -9.48
C ILE A 517 -17.69 -32.16 -9.53
N THR A 518 -16.76 -32.02 -10.45
CA THR A 518 -15.80 -33.09 -10.82
C THR A 518 -14.86 -33.47 -9.67
N ARG A 519 -14.46 -32.51 -8.82
CA ARG A 519 -13.65 -32.79 -7.61
C ARG A 519 -14.40 -33.59 -6.55
N GLN A 520 -15.73 -33.48 -6.50
CA GLN A 520 -16.57 -34.15 -5.49
C GLN A 520 -17.01 -35.53 -5.96
N LEU A 521 -17.09 -35.74 -7.27
CA LEU A 521 -17.50 -37.01 -7.88
C LEU A 521 -16.35 -37.97 -8.16
N GLY A 522 -15.15 -37.76 -7.61
CA GLY A 522 -14.00 -38.67 -7.78
C GLY A 522 -14.29 -40.13 -7.40
N ALA A 523 -15.34 -40.37 -6.59
CA ALA A 523 -15.81 -41.71 -6.26
C ALA A 523 -16.67 -42.39 -7.36
N LEU A 524 -17.02 -41.67 -8.45
CA LEU A 524 -17.84 -42.13 -9.57
C LEU A 524 -17.04 -42.30 -10.89
N GLU A 525 -15.70 -42.21 -10.83
CA GLU A 525 -14.82 -42.38 -12.00
C GLU A 525 -15.08 -43.73 -12.71
N GLY A 526 -15.38 -43.67 -14.02
CA GLY A 526 -15.65 -44.85 -14.87
C GLY A 526 -17.13 -45.20 -15.07
N ALA A 527 -18.06 -44.47 -14.46
CA ALA A 527 -19.50 -44.68 -14.68
C ALA A 527 -19.98 -44.09 -16.02
N ARG A 528 -20.92 -44.78 -16.69
CA ARG A 528 -21.53 -44.27 -17.93
C ARG A 528 -22.72 -43.36 -17.59
N SER A 529 -22.74 -42.17 -18.20
CA SER A 529 -23.87 -41.22 -18.12
C SER A 529 -24.27 -40.84 -16.69
N PRO A 530 -23.36 -40.18 -15.92
CA PRO A 530 -23.74 -39.64 -14.63
C PRO A 530 -24.82 -38.57 -14.80
N SER A 531 -25.76 -38.51 -13.87
CA SER A 531 -26.78 -37.47 -13.82
C SER A 531 -26.90 -36.90 -12.42
N LEU A 532 -27.38 -35.67 -12.32
CA LEU A 532 -27.58 -34.97 -11.08
C LEU A 532 -29.06 -34.79 -10.81
N ASN A 533 -29.56 -35.38 -9.73
CA ASN A 533 -30.92 -35.21 -9.27
C ASN A 533 -30.98 -34.15 -8.17
N ILE A 534 -31.79 -33.11 -8.38
CA ILE A 534 -31.93 -31.96 -7.48
C ILE A 534 -33.40 -31.87 -7.07
N ASP A 535 -33.70 -32.16 -5.81
CA ASP A 535 -35.04 -31.94 -5.24
C ASP A 535 -35.18 -30.45 -4.89
N VAL A 536 -35.96 -29.74 -5.71
CA VAL A 536 -36.10 -28.28 -5.65
C VAL A 536 -37.55 -27.86 -5.67
N LYS A 537 -37.86 -26.87 -4.85
CA LYS A 537 -39.12 -26.14 -4.85
C LYS A 537 -38.87 -24.67 -5.20
N VAL A 538 -39.56 -24.15 -6.22
CA VAL A 538 -39.47 -22.73 -6.59
C VAL A 538 -40.68 -21.99 -6.04
N ASN A 539 -40.43 -21.09 -5.08
CA ASN A 539 -41.47 -20.35 -4.37
C ASN A 539 -41.87 -19.06 -5.09
N ALA A 540 -40.91 -18.41 -5.78
CA ALA A 540 -41.16 -17.16 -6.51
C ALA A 540 -40.18 -17.00 -7.69
N GLY A 541 -40.61 -16.32 -8.75
CA GLY A 541 -39.79 -16.02 -9.92
C GLY A 541 -39.47 -17.24 -10.79
N ILE A 542 -38.31 -17.20 -11.45
CA ILE A 542 -37.77 -18.28 -12.27
C ILE A 542 -36.33 -18.55 -11.82
N VAL A 543 -36.00 -19.79 -11.46
CA VAL A 543 -34.65 -20.17 -11.08
C VAL A 543 -34.01 -20.97 -12.20
N GLY A 544 -32.80 -20.57 -12.60
CA GLY A 544 -31.95 -21.35 -13.49
C GLY A 544 -31.07 -22.29 -12.69
N ILE A 545 -31.00 -23.55 -13.08
CA ILE A 545 -30.04 -24.51 -12.54
C ILE A 545 -29.36 -25.21 -13.72
N GLY A 546 -28.04 -25.15 -13.78
CA GLY A 546 -27.31 -25.69 -14.92
C GLY A 546 -25.89 -26.12 -14.60
N VAL A 547 -25.37 -27.01 -15.44
CA VAL A 547 -24.01 -27.53 -15.40
C VAL A 547 -23.19 -26.72 -16.40
N LEU A 548 -22.20 -26.00 -15.89
CA LEU A 548 -21.30 -25.13 -16.62
C LEU A 548 -19.94 -25.82 -16.78
N ASP A 549 -19.47 -25.98 -18.01
CA ASP A 549 -18.11 -26.43 -18.31
C ASP A 549 -17.10 -25.37 -17.84
N SER A 550 -16.15 -25.77 -16.99
CA SER A 550 -15.14 -24.88 -16.40
C SER A 550 -14.11 -24.34 -17.39
N GLN A 551 -13.88 -25.01 -18.52
CA GLN A 551 -12.87 -24.64 -19.50
C GLN A 551 -13.48 -23.74 -20.58
N THR A 552 -14.67 -24.09 -21.04
CA THR A 552 -15.35 -23.36 -22.12
C THR A 552 -16.27 -22.25 -21.60
N HIS A 553 -16.63 -22.29 -20.32
CA HIS A 553 -17.63 -21.44 -19.68
C HIS A 553 -18.99 -21.47 -20.41
N GLN A 554 -19.34 -22.62 -20.98
CA GLN A 554 -20.63 -22.85 -21.62
C GLN A 554 -21.45 -23.85 -20.80
N PHE A 555 -22.77 -23.66 -20.76
CA PHE A 555 -23.66 -24.60 -20.10
C PHE A 555 -23.81 -25.87 -20.96
N THR A 556 -23.49 -27.03 -20.39
CA THR A 556 -23.68 -28.33 -21.05
C THR A 556 -25.13 -28.81 -20.90
N ASP A 557 -25.76 -28.52 -19.77
CA ASP A 557 -27.19 -28.67 -19.54
C ASP A 557 -27.64 -27.54 -18.61
N ARG A 558 -28.80 -26.96 -18.86
CA ARG A 558 -29.31 -25.80 -18.11
C ARG A 558 -30.82 -25.75 -18.22
N LYS A 559 -31.49 -25.72 -17.07
CA LYS A 559 -32.95 -25.73 -16.99
C LYS A 559 -33.44 -24.54 -16.18
N PHE A 560 -34.55 -23.98 -16.64
CA PHE A 560 -35.23 -22.86 -15.99
C PHE A 560 -36.56 -23.32 -15.43
N ILE A 561 -36.82 -22.99 -14.17
CA ILE A 561 -37.94 -23.52 -13.41
C ILE A 561 -38.73 -22.35 -12.84
N ALA A 562 -40.00 -22.25 -13.21
CA ALA A 562 -40.89 -21.20 -12.74
C ALA A 562 -41.51 -21.51 -11.37
N ALA A 563 -41.99 -20.47 -10.70
CA ALA A 563 -42.73 -20.56 -9.44
C ALA A 563 -43.88 -21.58 -9.51
N GLY A 564 -44.01 -22.39 -8.45
CA GLY A 564 -45.01 -23.46 -8.36
C GLY A 564 -44.47 -24.85 -8.68
N PHE A 565 -43.22 -24.97 -9.16
CA PHE A 565 -42.55 -26.26 -9.27
C PHE A 565 -42.12 -26.78 -7.90
N ASP A 566 -42.39 -28.06 -7.64
CA ASP A 566 -41.98 -28.79 -6.44
C ASP A 566 -41.70 -30.24 -6.85
N GLY A 567 -40.43 -30.62 -6.98
CA GLY A 567 -40.05 -31.95 -7.44
C GLY A 567 -38.57 -32.10 -7.78
N VAL A 568 -38.23 -33.23 -8.40
CA VAL A 568 -36.84 -33.57 -8.76
C VAL A 568 -36.51 -33.11 -10.17
N LEU A 569 -35.49 -32.27 -10.30
CA LEU A 569 -34.84 -31.90 -11.55
C LEU A 569 -33.65 -32.82 -11.80
N THR A 570 -33.58 -33.45 -12.98
CA THR A 570 -32.40 -34.20 -13.42
C THR A 570 -31.61 -33.37 -14.43
N LEU A 571 -30.30 -33.20 -14.20
CA LEU A 571 -29.36 -32.58 -15.14
C LEU A 571 -28.33 -33.62 -15.62
N ASP A 572 -27.96 -33.54 -16.89
CA ASP A 572 -26.92 -34.39 -17.45
C ASP A 572 -25.53 -33.91 -17.00
N LEU A 573 -24.73 -34.83 -16.44
CA LEU A 573 -23.36 -34.53 -16.05
C LEU A 573 -22.40 -35.07 -17.12
N PRO A 574 -21.50 -34.23 -17.66
CA PRO A 574 -20.45 -34.73 -18.53
C PRO A 574 -19.50 -35.63 -17.71
N SER A 575 -19.21 -36.83 -18.22
CA SER A 575 -18.36 -37.81 -17.52
C SER A 575 -16.88 -37.41 -17.47
N ASP A 576 -16.45 -36.52 -18.37
CA ASP A 576 -15.03 -36.30 -18.68
C ASP A 576 -14.60 -34.83 -18.55
N VAL A 577 -15.48 -33.93 -18.10
CA VAL A 577 -15.25 -32.48 -18.10
C VAL A 577 -15.26 -31.94 -16.66
N GLU A 578 -14.33 -31.03 -16.34
CA GLU A 578 -14.42 -30.24 -15.11
C GLU A 578 -15.63 -29.30 -15.21
N ALA A 579 -16.63 -29.49 -14.36
CA ALA A 579 -17.88 -28.75 -14.43
C ALA A 579 -18.30 -28.16 -13.08
N HIS A 580 -19.09 -27.09 -13.17
CA HIS A 580 -19.68 -26.36 -12.05
C HIS A 580 -21.19 -26.44 -12.15
N LEU A 581 -21.86 -26.84 -11.08
CA LEU A 581 -23.29 -26.66 -10.98
C LEU A 581 -23.57 -25.24 -10.53
N ILE A 582 -24.33 -24.50 -11.31
CA ILE A 582 -24.70 -23.12 -11.06
C ILE A 582 -26.18 -23.04 -10.74
N VAL A 583 -26.51 -22.30 -9.68
CA VAL A 583 -27.87 -21.82 -9.40
C VAL A 583 -27.89 -20.32 -9.65
N GLU A 584 -28.82 -19.85 -10.48
CA GLU A 584 -28.89 -18.46 -10.94
C GLU A 584 -30.33 -17.93 -11.02
N ASN A 585 -30.47 -16.62 -11.20
CA ASN A 585 -31.76 -16.03 -11.50
C ASN A 585 -32.15 -16.28 -12.96
N GLY A 586 -33.24 -17.01 -13.18
CA GLY A 586 -33.80 -17.27 -14.50
C GLY A 586 -34.83 -16.24 -14.97
N ASP A 587 -35.16 -15.23 -14.16
CA ASP A 587 -36.11 -14.18 -14.56
C ASP A 587 -35.45 -13.18 -15.51
N GLU A 588 -35.81 -13.26 -16.79
CA GLU A 588 -35.31 -12.39 -17.85
C GLU A 588 -35.65 -10.90 -17.63
N LYS A 589 -36.65 -10.61 -16.80
CA LYS A 589 -37.06 -9.24 -16.43
C LYS A 589 -36.34 -8.74 -15.18
N GLY A 590 -35.52 -9.57 -14.54
CA GLY A 590 -34.69 -9.20 -13.39
C GLY A 590 -35.40 -9.20 -12.03
N GLY A 591 -36.59 -9.79 -11.91
CA GLY A 591 -37.22 -10.02 -10.61
C GLY A 591 -36.43 -11.03 -9.77
N ALA A 592 -36.32 -10.82 -8.46
CA ALA A 592 -35.67 -11.79 -7.59
C ALA A 592 -36.46 -13.10 -7.54
N SER A 593 -35.76 -14.22 -7.72
CA SER A 593 -36.34 -15.57 -7.65
C SER A 593 -35.96 -16.26 -6.34
N GLN A 594 -36.87 -17.09 -5.83
CA GLN A 594 -36.70 -17.81 -4.56
C GLN A 594 -36.94 -19.30 -4.75
N ALA A 595 -36.02 -20.12 -4.24
CA ALA A 595 -36.15 -21.58 -4.23
C ALA A 595 -35.66 -22.17 -2.92
N SER A 596 -36.16 -23.36 -2.58
CA SER A 596 -35.55 -24.24 -1.59
C SER A 596 -35.07 -25.53 -2.25
N ILE A 597 -33.87 -25.97 -1.90
CA ILE A 597 -33.28 -27.23 -2.37
C ILE A 597 -33.20 -28.18 -1.17
N ARG A 598 -33.87 -29.33 -1.28
CA ARG A 598 -33.95 -30.34 -0.21
C ARG A 598 -32.81 -31.34 -0.29
N SER A 599 -32.43 -31.74 -1.50
CA SER A 599 -31.34 -32.68 -1.73
C SER A 599 -30.71 -32.47 -3.11
N MET A 600 -29.42 -32.78 -3.21
CA MET A 600 -28.67 -32.74 -4.46
C MET A 600 -27.83 -34.00 -4.57
N THR A 601 -28.29 -34.95 -5.37
CA THR A 601 -27.72 -36.28 -5.43
C THR A 601 -27.19 -36.59 -6.82
N ALA A 602 -25.87 -36.74 -6.95
CA ALA A 602 -25.28 -37.29 -8.16
C ALA A 602 -25.50 -38.80 -8.20
N VAL A 603 -25.94 -39.32 -9.35
CA VAL A 603 -26.22 -40.74 -9.58
C VAL A 603 -25.46 -41.20 -10.81
N ALA A 604 -24.79 -42.35 -10.73
CA ALA A 604 -24.11 -42.94 -11.86
C ALA A 604 -24.43 -44.43 -12.01
N GLN A 605 -24.60 -44.89 -13.25
CA GLN A 605 -24.79 -46.31 -13.55
C GLN A 605 -23.44 -47.00 -13.73
N GLN A 606 -23.18 -48.01 -12.91
CA GLN A 606 -22.01 -48.88 -13.06
C GLN A 606 -22.17 -49.78 -14.30
N PRO A 607 -21.07 -50.17 -15.00
CA PRO A 607 -21.16 -51.05 -16.17
C PRO A 607 -21.78 -52.41 -15.83
N GLU A 608 -22.68 -52.93 -16.68
CA GLU A 608 -23.23 -54.29 -16.51
C GLU A 608 -22.11 -55.34 -16.63
N GLY A 609 -21.86 -56.11 -15.56
CA GLY A 609 -20.96 -57.27 -15.58
C GLY A 609 -21.70 -58.55 -15.95
N LEU A 610 -21.11 -59.37 -16.83
CA LEU A 610 -21.63 -60.70 -17.18
C LEU A 610 -20.95 -61.77 -16.31
N LEU A 611 -21.70 -62.41 -15.42
CA LEU A 611 -21.25 -63.58 -14.67
C LEU A 611 -22.26 -64.71 -14.86
N GLY A 612 -21.85 -65.78 -15.55
CA GLY A 612 -22.68 -66.98 -15.72
C GLY A 612 -24.00 -66.79 -16.48
N GLY A 613 -24.09 -65.81 -17.39
CA GLY A 613 -25.27 -65.60 -18.24
C GLY A 613 -26.47 -64.88 -17.58
N LEU A 614 -26.33 -64.42 -16.33
CA LEU A 614 -27.32 -63.57 -15.65
C LEU A 614 -26.83 -62.12 -15.61
N ARG A 615 -27.68 -61.18 -16.06
CA ARG A 615 -27.42 -59.74 -15.91
C ARG A 615 -27.67 -59.34 -14.45
N LEU A 616 -26.64 -58.90 -13.75
CA LEU A 616 -26.77 -58.30 -12.42
C LEU A 616 -26.71 -56.77 -12.56
N ARG A 617 -27.77 -56.07 -12.13
CA ARG A 617 -27.73 -54.61 -11.95
C ARG A 617 -26.84 -54.29 -10.74
N ALA A 618 -25.72 -53.61 -10.96
CA ALA A 618 -24.93 -53.05 -9.88
C ALA A 618 -25.69 -51.87 -9.19
N PRO A 619 -25.54 -51.68 -7.87
CA PRO A 619 -26.22 -50.60 -7.16
C PRO A 619 -25.74 -49.21 -7.60
N SER A 620 -26.66 -48.25 -7.68
CA SER A 620 -26.34 -46.84 -7.94
C SER A 620 -25.63 -46.20 -6.75
N GLN A 621 -24.53 -45.51 -6.99
CA GLN A 621 -23.80 -44.75 -5.98
C GLN A 621 -24.34 -43.31 -5.95
N SER A 622 -24.59 -42.78 -4.74
CA SER A 622 -25.16 -41.46 -4.52
C SER A 622 -24.27 -40.59 -3.65
N ILE A 623 -24.06 -39.33 -4.04
CA ILE A 623 -23.26 -38.34 -3.29
C ILE A 623 -24.14 -37.12 -3.01
N ASP A 624 -24.24 -36.71 -1.74
CA ASP A 624 -24.90 -35.46 -1.34
C ASP A 624 -23.97 -34.26 -1.58
N LEU A 625 -24.37 -33.40 -2.49
CA LEU A 625 -23.60 -32.24 -2.91
C LEU A 625 -23.93 -30.96 -2.14
N ILE A 626 -25.00 -30.93 -1.33
CA ILE A 626 -25.39 -29.72 -0.59
C ILE A 626 -24.28 -29.28 0.37
N SER A 627 -23.58 -30.24 0.99
CA SER A 627 -22.47 -29.97 1.92
C SER A 627 -21.25 -29.29 1.27
N HIS A 628 -21.21 -29.21 -0.06
CA HIS A 628 -20.09 -28.65 -0.84
C HIS A 628 -20.44 -27.31 -1.53
N LEU A 629 -21.59 -26.73 -1.21
CA LEU A 629 -22.08 -25.48 -1.79
C LEU A 629 -21.18 -24.29 -1.47
N LYS A 630 -20.80 -23.56 -2.51
CA LYS A 630 -20.22 -22.21 -2.41
C LYS A 630 -21.29 -21.19 -2.78
N ILE A 631 -21.50 -20.21 -1.92
CA ILE A 631 -22.45 -19.12 -2.17
C ILE A 631 -21.72 -18.05 -2.98
N HIS A 632 -22.33 -17.60 -4.08
CA HIS A 632 -21.85 -16.42 -4.78
C HIS A 632 -22.50 -15.18 -4.17
N ASN A 633 -21.69 -14.14 -3.91
CA ASN A 633 -22.12 -12.91 -3.26
C ASN A 633 -22.65 -13.07 -1.80
N PRO A 634 -21.97 -13.81 -0.89
CA PRO A 634 -22.25 -13.66 0.54
C PRO A 634 -21.74 -12.30 1.03
N ALA A 635 -22.26 -11.83 2.17
CA ALA A 635 -21.65 -10.72 2.89
C ALA A 635 -20.18 -11.11 3.23
N ASP A 636 -19.22 -10.47 2.55
CA ASP A 636 -17.76 -10.68 2.66
C ASP A 636 -17.25 -12.08 2.21
N PRO A 637 -16.68 -12.22 1.00
CA PRO A 637 -16.22 -13.51 0.45
C PRO A 637 -15.02 -14.11 1.19
N LEU A 638 -14.41 -13.38 2.14
CA LEU A 638 -13.33 -13.87 2.99
C LEU A 638 -13.82 -14.17 4.41
N ASP A 639 -15.12 -14.08 4.70
CA ASP A 639 -15.65 -14.31 6.05
C ASP A 639 -15.85 -15.80 6.36
N ASP A 640 -14.78 -16.45 6.83
CA ASP A 640 -14.82 -17.79 7.43
C ASP A 640 -15.20 -17.78 8.94
N GLY A 641 -15.62 -16.63 9.48
CA GLY A 641 -15.92 -16.45 10.91
C GLY A 641 -14.71 -16.24 11.82
N LEU A 642 -13.48 -16.50 11.36
CA LEU A 642 -12.27 -16.41 12.17
C LEU A 642 -11.79 -14.97 12.37
N ASN A 643 -11.14 -14.75 13.52
CA ASN A 643 -10.43 -13.51 13.84
C ASN A 643 -9.03 -13.84 14.40
N PRO A 644 -8.13 -14.37 13.56
CA PRO A 644 -6.86 -14.93 14.03
C PRO A 644 -5.93 -13.88 14.68
N LEU A 645 -6.12 -12.59 14.36
CA LEU A 645 -5.36 -11.48 14.93
C LEU A 645 -6.09 -10.79 16.11
N GLY A 646 -7.25 -11.30 16.53
CA GLY A 646 -8.01 -10.76 17.67
C GLY A 646 -8.45 -9.29 17.51
N ARG A 647 -8.64 -8.82 16.27
CA ARG A 647 -8.92 -7.40 15.99
C ARG A 647 -10.38 -7.04 16.28
N THR A 648 -10.59 -5.88 16.89
CA THR A 648 -11.91 -5.31 17.17
C THR A 648 -12.00 -3.87 16.68
N PRO A 649 -13.20 -3.36 16.37
CA PRO A 649 -13.43 -1.92 16.26
C PRO A 649 -13.19 -1.25 17.63
N ARG A 650 -12.62 -0.06 17.69
CA ARG A 650 -12.06 0.74 16.59
C ARG A 650 -10.68 0.20 16.19
N LEU A 651 -10.52 -0.22 14.93
CA LEU A 651 -9.24 -0.70 14.41
C LEU A 651 -8.39 0.48 13.91
N ALA A 652 -7.20 0.63 14.48
CA ALA A 652 -6.22 1.66 14.14
C ALA A 652 -5.54 1.39 12.77
N CYS A 653 -6.29 1.57 11.68
CA CYS A 653 -5.78 1.39 10.31
C CYS A 653 -5.61 2.75 9.60
N ARG A 654 -4.36 3.18 9.45
CA ARG A 654 -3.99 4.44 8.78
C ARG A 654 -4.13 4.40 7.25
N ALA A 655 -4.05 3.20 6.67
CA ALA A 655 -4.04 3.03 5.21
C ALA A 655 -5.23 3.70 4.51
N VAL A 656 -6.43 3.61 5.11
CA VAL A 656 -7.65 4.18 4.52
C VAL A 656 -7.78 5.70 4.62
N TYR A 657 -6.83 6.36 5.27
CA TYR A 657 -6.75 7.81 5.38
C TYR A 657 -5.60 8.40 4.56
N TYR A 658 -4.48 7.67 4.46
CA TYR A 658 -3.24 8.25 3.95
C TYR A 658 -2.82 7.69 2.59
N ASN A 659 -3.17 6.43 2.29
CA ASN A 659 -2.60 5.73 1.15
C ASN A 659 -3.49 5.81 -0.08
N LEU A 660 -2.87 5.87 -1.25
CA LEU A 660 -3.51 5.75 -2.55
C LEU A 660 -2.69 4.82 -3.44
N TYR A 661 -3.16 3.58 -3.60
CA TYR A 661 -2.62 2.65 -4.59
C TYR A 661 -3.43 2.78 -5.86
N ILE A 662 -2.76 3.13 -6.95
CA ILE A 662 -3.36 3.13 -8.28
C ILE A 662 -2.78 1.93 -9.03
N ASN A 663 -3.64 1.11 -9.64
CA ASN A 663 -3.20 -0.03 -10.44
C ASN A 663 -3.20 0.32 -11.95
N GLU A 664 -2.11 -0.07 -12.62
CA GLU A 664 -1.86 0.13 -14.06
C GLU A 664 -2.96 -0.35 -15.02
N MET A 665 -3.62 -1.48 -14.74
CA MET A 665 -4.50 -2.14 -15.72
C MET A 665 -5.85 -1.43 -15.89
N PHE A 666 -6.28 -0.63 -14.91
CA PHE A 666 -7.65 -0.09 -14.83
C PHE A 666 -7.77 1.32 -14.26
N PHE A 667 -6.64 1.94 -13.86
CA PHE A 667 -6.65 3.12 -13.01
C PHE A 667 -7.55 2.95 -11.78
N ARG A 668 -7.56 1.72 -11.27
CA ARG A 668 -8.28 1.34 -10.06
C ARG A 668 -7.62 2.05 -8.90
N VAL A 669 -8.42 2.75 -8.11
CA VAL A 669 -7.96 3.52 -6.97
C VAL A 669 -8.29 2.73 -5.71
N ASN A 670 -7.29 2.48 -4.86
CA ASN A 670 -7.45 1.68 -3.65
C ASN A 670 -6.70 2.32 -2.47
N PRO A 671 -7.35 2.60 -1.34
CA PRO A 671 -6.65 2.98 -0.11
C PRO A 671 -5.88 1.83 0.54
N CYS A 672 -6.25 0.58 0.24
CA CYS A 672 -5.63 -0.60 0.81
C CYS A 672 -5.58 -1.73 -0.22
N CYS A 673 -4.61 -2.65 -0.08
CA CYS A 673 -4.45 -3.80 -0.97
C CYS A 673 -5.65 -4.77 -0.95
N TYR A 674 -6.46 -4.74 0.11
CA TYR A 674 -7.67 -5.56 0.24
C TYR A 674 -8.94 -4.85 -0.25
N MET A 675 -8.86 -3.62 -0.78
CA MET A 675 -10.05 -2.85 -1.18
C MET A 675 -10.84 -3.55 -2.29
N GLN A 676 -10.16 -4.27 -3.19
CA GLN A 676 -10.80 -5.10 -4.21
C GLN A 676 -11.69 -6.22 -3.66
N ASN A 677 -11.52 -6.57 -2.38
CA ASN A 677 -12.33 -7.56 -1.69
C ASN A 677 -13.44 -6.94 -0.85
N VAL A 678 -13.68 -5.62 -0.95
CA VAL A 678 -14.79 -4.97 -0.24
C VAL A 678 -16.12 -5.49 -0.82
N PRO A 679 -16.92 -6.21 -0.02
CA PRO A 679 -18.12 -6.88 -0.51
C PRO A 679 -19.24 -5.89 -0.83
N GLY A 680 -20.05 -6.22 -1.85
CA GLY A 680 -21.27 -5.48 -2.18
C GLY A 680 -21.07 -4.15 -2.92
N TYR A 681 -19.82 -3.75 -3.18
CA TYR A 681 -19.51 -2.53 -3.93
C TYR A 681 -18.78 -2.85 -5.23
N GLN A 682 -19.06 -2.03 -6.25
CA GLN A 682 -18.25 -2.01 -7.45
C GLN A 682 -16.83 -1.53 -7.09
N GLU A 683 -15.89 -1.94 -7.93
CA GLU A 683 -14.54 -1.42 -7.88
C GLU A 683 -14.51 0.09 -8.06
N VAL A 684 -13.62 0.77 -7.35
CA VAL A 684 -13.43 2.21 -7.48
C VAL A 684 -12.42 2.49 -8.59
N ARG A 685 -12.81 3.26 -9.59
CA ARG A 685 -12.00 3.65 -10.74
C ARG A 685 -12.01 5.15 -10.92
N PHE A 686 -10.91 5.68 -11.45
CA PHE A 686 -10.78 7.10 -11.72
C PHE A 686 -10.20 7.31 -13.11
N ASP A 687 -10.88 8.07 -13.96
CA ASP A 687 -10.43 8.41 -15.32
C ASP A 687 -10.32 9.94 -15.51
N GLY A 688 -10.51 10.71 -14.43
CA GLY A 688 -10.57 12.17 -14.45
C GLY A 688 -11.94 12.77 -14.80
N SER A 689 -12.98 11.97 -15.04
CA SER A 689 -14.32 12.46 -15.38
C SER A 689 -15.12 13.01 -14.18
N ALA A 690 -14.72 12.66 -12.95
CA ALA A 690 -15.30 13.17 -11.71
C ALA A 690 -14.25 13.93 -10.88
N LYS A 691 -14.68 14.67 -9.85
CA LYS A 691 -13.71 15.27 -8.91
C LYS A 691 -13.05 14.15 -8.10
N PHE A 692 -11.74 14.27 -7.85
CA PHE A 692 -10.98 13.28 -7.09
C PHE A 692 -11.62 13.03 -5.71
N MET A 693 -12.05 14.09 -5.02
CA MET A 693 -12.65 13.97 -3.68
C MET A 693 -13.98 13.21 -3.66
N ASP A 694 -14.70 13.12 -4.77
CA ASP A 694 -15.91 12.29 -4.86
C ASP A 694 -15.55 10.80 -4.92
N VAL A 695 -14.42 10.46 -5.57
CA VAL A 695 -13.88 9.10 -5.60
C VAL A 695 -13.26 8.73 -4.25
N TRP A 696 -12.48 9.62 -3.66
CA TRP A 696 -11.84 9.44 -2.35
C TRP A 696 -12.85 9.33 -1.20
N ASN A 697 -14.07 9.84 -1.42
CA ASN A 697 -15.22 9.69 -0.54
C ASN A 697 -16.36 8.88 -1.19
N SER A 698 -16.01 7.91 -2.03
CA SER A 698 -16.97 6.94 -2.55
C SER A 698 -17.70 6.20 -1.41
N PRO A 699 -18.95 5.73 -1.62
CA PRO A 699 -19.65 4.89 -0.65
C PRO A 699 -18.81 3.72 -0.14
N ALA A 700 -18.05 3.06 -1.02
CA ALA A 700 -17.17 1.96 -0.64
C ALA A 700 -16.05 2.40 0.34
N PHE A 701 -15.40 3.55 0.12
CA PHE A 701 -14.35 4.06 1.00
C PHE A 701 -14.90 4.62 2.32
N ILE A 702 -16.09 5.21 2.29
CA ILE A 702 -16.80 5.63 3.51
C ILE A 702 -17.19 4.40 4.34
N ASP A 703 -17.70 3.33 3.71
CA ASP A 703 -18.13 2.12 4.42
C ASP A 703 -16.97 1.41 5.11
N ILE A 704 -15.81 1.25 4.44
CA ILE A 704 -14.63 0.65 5.08
C ILE A 704 -14.14 1.46 6.27
N ARG A 705 -14.09 2.81 6.17
CA ARG A 705 -13.73 3.68 7.31
C ARG A 705 -14.76 3.56 8.44
N THR A 706 -16.04 3.48 8.11
CA THR A 706 -17.14 3.32 9.07
C THR A 706 -17.02 1.99 9.81
N LYS A 707 -16.78 0.88 9.10
CA LYS A 707 -16.61 -0.45 9.70
C LYS A 707 -15.34 -0.56 10.53
N LEU A 708 -14.25 0.09 10.14
CA LEU A 708 -13.04 0.17 10.96
C LEU A 708 -13.30 0.91 12.28
N ARG A 709 -14.16 1.94 12.26
CA ARG A 709 -14.54 2.72 13.45
C ARG A 709 -15.55 2.00 14.34
N ASP A 710 -16.67 1.58 13.77
CA ASP A 710 -17.89 1.17 14.48
C ASP A 710 -18.14 -0.34 14.43
N GLY A 711 -17.56 -1.04 13.45
CA GLY A 711 -17.82 -2.45 13.18
C GLY A 711 -19.10 -2.73 12.37
N PRO A 712 -19.35 -4.01 12.04
CA PRO A 712 -18.41 -5.12 12.12
C PRO A 712 -17.26 -4.98 11.11
N LEU A 713 -16.05 -5.41 11.49
CA LEU A 713 -14.87 -5.40 10.62
C LEU A 713 -15.06 -6.36 9.44
N TYR A 714 -14.60 -5.97 8.25
CA TYR A 714 -14.43 -6.92 7.16
C TYR A 714 -13.44 -8.02 7.55
N ALA A 715 -13.63 -9.20 6.98
CA ALA A 715 -12.80 -10.37 7.17
C ALA A 715 -11.35 -10.11 6.72
N ALA A 716 -11.16 -9.36 5.63
CA ALA A 716 -9.83 -8.86 5.25
C ALA A 716 -9.16 -8.03 6.36
N CYS A 717 -9.90 -7.16 7.05
CA CYS A 717 -9.36 -6.35 8.16
C CYS A 717 -8.95 -7.22 9.36
N ARG A 718 -9.66 -8.33 9.63
CA ARG A 718 -9.33 -9.29 10.70
C ARG A 718 -8.06 -10.12 10.43
N ARG A 719 -7.63 -10.24 9.17
CA ARG A 719 -6.48 -11.07 8.75
C ARG A 719 -5.30 -10.28 8.18
N CYS A 720 -5.47 -9.01 7.86
CA CYS A 720 -4.43 -8.20 7.24
C CYS A 720 -3.14 -8.21 8.09
N PRO A 721 -2.01 -8.73 7.57
CA PRO A 721 -0.77 -8.86 8.34
C PRO A 721 -0.08 -7.52 8.59
N GLU A 722 -0.43 -6.50 7.81
CA GLU A 722 0.13 -5.16 7.95
C GLU A 722 -0.18 -4.60 9.34
N LYS A 723 0.87 -4.07 9.97
CA LYS A 723 0.81 -3.30 11.21
C LYS A 723 0.96 -1.84 10.80
N TRP A 724 -0.17 -1.16 10.62
CA TRP A 724 -0.21 0.24 10.25
C TRP A 724 -0.03 1.15 11.44
#